data_AF-A0A8H4HE30-F1
#
_entry.id   AF-A0A8H4HE30-F1
#
_cell.length_a   1.000
_cell.length_b   1.000
_cell.length_c   1.000
_cell.angle_alpha   90.00
_cell.angle_beta   90.00
_cell.angle_gamma   90.00
#
_symmetry.space_group_name_H-M   'P 1'
#
loop_
_entity.id
_entity.type
_entity.pdbx_description
1 polymer ?
#
loop_
_entity_poly.entity_id
_entity_poly.type
_entity_poly.pdbx_seq_one_letter_code
_entity_poly.pdbx_strand_id
1 'polypeptide(L)'
;MGKSQSKLSPSQLEELQRATHFDKKELQQWYKGFLKDCPSGTLTKEEFQKIYRQFFPFGDPSSFANYVFRVFDSDNSGMIDFKEFICALSVTSRGKMEDKLDWAFQLYDIDGDGKITYDEMLAIVEAIYKMVGSMVKLPEDEDTPEKRVKKIFRMMDKDENGSLDMEEFKEGSKRDETIVSALSLYDGLCAGQTPCSRCRDLNLLCTGHATTLEFHDELPALQRRHQLTSSSSSSSTLHPRNIPKGLAKAVSRISNAPATTSCPPIDELASPSLAAVAASSQQTEVFTDYVLTAFPCYFMCTVNRVPVNWVAYVHSRRGSMNTPFDWALRASTTAYTGALHNDPWYTDAARAMYTRSLRGLAAMLSNASRATSDEALATAISLACFEVQNCTNSDAWLRHAAGIKTMMRLRGPQAHLHGFGRAMYIVYRNLMVTAALLSGEECLLQAPEWQDLNRQIAADNARRPDSSAYTDVAERGFSEISKVPGYVKRVRELLALPSRKRASLQPALLRDVQAARAALRGIHTEFGVAVSTVRAGHNEQQGFIGPLPFVFFDGFSGLYVRGIRSALVILNNLILAMDEKQRAAIEAENRTLSDGIPDRVSEPKSEEYESPLTPPKSPGKSCKPTLVVRSLISPQTREPPTSNMMDRLVTTMGMDGVRVTLLE
;
A
#
# COMPACT_ATOMS: atom_id res chain seq x y z
N MET A 1 -46.01 12.68 -21.04
CA MET A 1 -46.19 11.32 -20.49
C MET A 1 -45.23 11.13 -19.32
N GLY A 2 -45.73 10.69 -18.17
CA GLY A 2 -45.06 10.10 -17.00
C GLY A 2 -43.80 10.73 -16.41
N LYS A 3 -43.91 11.41 -15.26
CA LYS A 3 -42.79 11.57 -14.33
C LYS A 3 -42.40 10.19 -13.79
N SER A 4 -41.21 9.70 -14.11
CA SER A 4 -40.64 8.49 -13.48
C SER A 4 -40.65 8.67 -11.95
N GLN A 5 -41.30 7.76 -11.23
CA GLN A 5 -41.48 7.86 -9.78
C GLN A 5 -40.10 7.80 -9.08
N SER A 6 -39.59 8.93 -8.61
CA SER A 6 -38.30 9.00 -7.91
C SER A 6 -38.36 8.57 -6.43
N LYS A 7 -39.48 7.99 -5.99
CA LYS A 7 -39.74 7.58 -4.59
C LYS A 7 -40.62 6.32 -4.56
N LEU A 8 -40.24 5.36 -3.71
CA LEU A 8 -41.08 4.21 -3.38
C LEU A 8 -42.43 4.66 -2.81
N SER A 9 -43.51 3.97 -3.18
CA SER A 9 -44.83 4.22 -2.61
C SER A 9 -44.88 3.84 -1.12
N PRO A 10 -45.76 4.47 -0.31
CA PRO A 10 -45.89 4.15 1.11
C PRO A 10 -46.21 2.67 1.38
N SER A 11 -47.00 2.03 0.52
CA SER A 11 -47.33 0.61 0.60
C SER A 11 -46.13 -0.30 0.31
N GLN A 12 -45.33 0.03 -0.71
CA GLN A 12 -44.08 -0.70 -1.02
C GLN A 12 -43.05 -0.58 0.12
N LEU A 13 -42.96 0.59 0.76
CA LEU A 13 -42.07 0.77 1.91
C LEU A 13 -42.49 -0.08 3.12
N GLU A 14 -43.80 -0.25 3.35
CA GLU A 14 -44.30 -1.08 4.44
C GLU A 14 -44.19 -2.58 4.17
N GLU A 15 -44.24 -2.97 2.90
CA GLU A 15 -43.99 -4.34 2.47
C GLU A 15 -42.49 -4.68 2.61
N LEU A 16 -41.61 -3.82 2.08
CA LEU A 16 -40.16 -3.99 2.17
C LEU A 16 -39.66 -3.93 3.62
N GLN A 17 -40.23 -3.08 4.47
CA GLN A 17 -39.88 -3.04 5.89
C GLN A 17 -40.33 -4.30 6.64
N ARG A 18 -41.37 -5.00 6.18
CA ARG A 18 -41.78 -6.30 6.74
C ARG A 18 -40.92 -7.45 6.26
N ALA A 19 -40.44 -7.37 5.02
CA ALA A 19 -39.62 -8.41 4.38
C ALA A 19 -38.12 -8.27 4.67
N THR A 20 -37.66 -7.11 5.16
CA THR A 20 -36.23 -6.82 5.37
C THR A 20 -35.95 -6.25 6.76
N HIS A 21 -34.69 -6.34 7.18
CA HIS A 21 -34.20 -5.75 8.44
C HIS A 21 -33.78 -4.28 8.31
N PHE A 22 -34.34 -3.54 7.33
CA PHE A 22 -33.99 -2.15 7.04
C PHE A 22 -35.12 -1.17 7.39
N ASP A 23 -34.76 0.00 7.90
CA ASP A 23 -35.72 1.06 8.23
C ASP A 23 -36.20 1.81 6.98
N LYS A 24 -37.40 2.42 7.05
CA LYS A 24 -37.99 3.19 5.92
C LYS A 24 -37.03 4.24 5.32
N LYS A 25 -36.17 4.85 6.15
CA LYS A 25 -35.15 5.83 5.69
C LYS A 25 -34.00 5.16 4.94
N GLU A 26 -33.55 4.00 5.39
CA GLU A 26 -32.47 3.22 4.74
C GLU A 26 -32.96 2.70 3.40
N LEU A 27 -34.17 2.13 3.35
CA LEU A 27 -34.81 1.65 2.11
C LEU A 27 -34.93 2.75 1.05
N GLN A 28 -35.25 3.98 1.45
CA GLN A 28 -35.29 5.14 0.53
C GLN A 28 -33.91 5.55 0.03
N GLN A 29 -32.86 5.44 0.85
CA GLN A 29 -31.49 5.75 0.45
C GLN A 29 -30.94 4.69 -0.52
N TRP A 30 -31.14 3.41 -0.21
CA TRP A 30 -30.79 2.31 -1.09
C TRP A 30 -31.53 2.38 -2.42
N TYR A 31 -32.82 2.70 -2.41
CA TYR A 31 -33.60 2.89 -3.65
C TYR A 31 -33.06 4.03 -4.52
N LYS A 32 -32.67 5.14 -3.88
CA LYS A 32 -32.09 6.28 -4.58
C LYS A 32 -30.70 5.97 -5.15
N GLY A 33 -29.89 5.19 -4.44
CA GLY A 33 -28.59 4.70 -4.92
C GLY A 33 -28.77 3.75 -6.09
N PHE A 34 -29.65 2.77 -5.95
CA PHE A 34 -29.98 1.78 -6.98
C PHE A 34 -30.48 2.45 -8.27
N LEU A 35 -31.37 3.44 -8.20
CA LEU A 35 -31.83 4.19 -9.38
C LEU A 35 -30.78 5.11 -10.00
N LYS A 36 -29.75 5.50 -9.23
CA LYS A 36 -28.64 6.31 -9.75
C LYS A 36 -27.69 5.45 -10.59
N ASP A 37 -27.44 4.23 -10.14
CA ASP A 37 -26.50 3.31 -10.77
C ASP A 37 -27.19 2.46 -11.85
N CYS A 38 -28.49 2.17 -11.69
CA CYS A 38 -29.37 1.48 -12.64
C CYS A 38 -30.61 2.36 -12.97
N PRO A 39 -30.52 3.28 -13.96
CA PRO A 39 -31.60 4.19 -14.31
C PRO A 39 -32.89 3.52 -14.82
N SER A 40 -32.78 2.26 -15.26
CA SER A 40 -33.86 1.37 -15.68
C SER A 40 -34.72 0.86 -14.51
N GLY A 41 -34.20 0.89 -13.28
CA GLY A 41 -34.87 0.30 -12.11
C GLY A 41 -34.75 -1.23 -12.02
N THR A 42 -33.95 -1.85 -12.87
CA THR A 42 -33.61 -3.28 -12.88
C THR A 42 -32.11 -3.44 -13.11
N LEU A 43 -31.53 -4.49 -12.55
CA LEU A 43 -30.10 -4.81 -12.66
C LEU A 43 -29.92 -6.04 -13.55
N THR A 44 -29.23 -5.87 -14.68
CA THR A 44 -28.97 -6.99 -15.60
C THR A 44 -27.78 -7.83 -15.15
N LYS A 45 -27.69 -9.05 -15.68
CA LYS A 45 -26.58 -9.97 -15.42
C LYS A 45 -25.22 -9.36 -15.77
N GLU A 46 -25.14 -8.62 -16.87
CA GLU A 46 -23.91 -7.95 -17.33
C GLU A 46 -23.50 -6.81 -16.38
N GLU A 47 -24.47 -6.05 -15.87
CA GLU A 47 -24.24 -4.98 -14.90
C GLU A 47 -23.82 -5.56 -13.54
N PHE A 48 -24.46 -6.64 -13.10
CA PHE A 48 -24.10 -7.35 -11.86
C PHE A 48 -22.68 -7.92 -11.92
N GLN A 49 -22.29 -8.54 -13.04
CA GLN A 49 -20.92 -8.99 -13.26
C GLN A 49 -19.92 -7.82 -13.25
N LYS A 50 -20.29 -6.67 -13.82
CA LYS A 50 -19.42 -5.48 -13.82
C LYS A 50 -19.17 -4.95 -12.40
N ILE A 51 -20.17 -5.00 -11.53
CA ILE A 51 -20.03 -4.65 -10.10
C ILE A 51 -19.06 -5.63 -9.43
N TYR A 52 -19.25 -6.94 -9.59
CA TYR A 52 -18.34 -7.94 -9.02
C TYR A 52 -16.89 -7.83 -9.55
N ARG A 53 -16.70 -7.46 -10.81
CA ARG A 53 -15.35 -7.18 -11.38
C ARG A 53 -14.67 -5.95 -10.77
N GLN A 54 -15.43 -4.99 -10.24
CA GLN A 54 -14.85 -3.84 -9.53
C GLN A 54 -14.34 -4.22 -8.14
N PHE A 55 -15.04 -5.12 -7.44
CA PHE A 55 -14.66 -5.60 -6.11
C PHE A 55 -13.58 -6.69 -6.14
N PHE A 56 -13.57 -7.53 -7.19
CA PHE A 56 -12.61 -8.62 -7.37
C PHE A 56 -11.84 -8.46 -8.70
N PRO A 57 -10.96 -7.44 -8.82
CA PRO A 57 -10.28 -7.12 -10.07
C PRO A 57 -9.17 -8.12 -10.45
N PHE A 58 -8.88 -9.10 -9.60
CA PHE A 58 -7.76 -10.03 -9.74
C PHE A 58 -8.16 -11.47 -10.13
N GLY A 59 -9.46 -11.78 -10.22
CA GLY A 59 -9.98 -13.09 -10.65
C GLY A 59 -11.08 -12.97 -11.70
N ASP A 60 -11.66 -14.10 -12.12
CA ASP A 60 -12.84 -14.13 -12.99
C ASP A 60 -14.11 -14.36 -12.14
N PRO A 61 -14.82 -13.30 -11.73
CA PRO A 61 -16.05 -13.45 -10.98
C PRO A 61 -17.23 -13.85 -11.86
N SER A 62 -17.07 -13.99 -13.19
CA SER A 62 -18.22 -14.14 -14.10
C SER A 62 -19.06 -15.37 -13.78
N SER A 63 -18.41 -16.50 -13.48
CA SER A 63 -19.10 -17.75 -13.12
C SER A 63 -19.80 -17.63 -11.77
N PHE A 64 -19.10 -17.10 -10.77
CA PHE A 64 -19.64 -16.94 -9.41
C PHE A 64 -20.78 -15.91 -9.35
N ALA A 65 -20.62 -14.76 -10.01
CA ALA A 65 -21.64 -13.74 -10.14
C ALA A 65 -22.91 -14.29 -10.82
N ASN A 66 -22.80 -15.25 -11.74
CA ASN A 66 -23.96 -15.90 -12.35
C ASN A 66 -24.72 -16.78 -11.35
N TYR A 67 -24.02 -17.53 -10.50
CA TYR A 67 -24.66 -18.34 -9.46
C TYR A 67 -25.36 -17.45 -8.43
N VAL A 68 -24.69 -16.39 -7.97
CA VAL A 68 -25.30 -15.42 -7.04
C VAL A 68 -26.48 -14.70 -7.68
N PHE A 69 -26.38 -14.31 -8.96
CA PHE A 69 -27.48 -13.65 -9.68
C PHE A 69 -28.73 -14.52 -9.72
N ARG A 70 -28.58 -15.83 -9.96
CA ARG A 70 -29.71 -16.78 -9.97
C ARG A 70 -30.39 -16.88 -8.61
N VAL A 71 -29.63 -16.85 -7.51
CA VAL A 71 -30.22 -16.89 -6.16
C VAL A 71 -30.93 -15.57 -5.83
N PHE A 72 -30.47 -14.45 -6.39
CA PHE A 72 -31.11 -13.14 -6.21
C PHE A 72 -32.39 -13.00 -7.04
N ASP A 73 -32.42 -13.56 -8.25
CA ASP A 73 -33.54 -13.55 -9.21
C ASP A 73 -34.60 -14.60 -8.83
N SER A 74 -35.46 -14.26 -7.86
CA SER A 74 -36.44 -15.20 -7.30
C SER A 74 -37.59 -15.50 -8.26
N ASP A 75 -37.89 -14.58 -9.17
CA ASP A 75 -38.92 -14.74 -10.18
C ASP A 75 -38.41 -15.30 -11.53
N ASN A 76 -37.10 -15.56 -11.65
CA ASN A 76 -36.41 -16.00 -12.86
C ASN A 76 -36.68 -15.09 -14.07
N SER A 77 -36.89 -13.80 -13.84
CA SER A 77 -37.13 -12.82 -14.89
C SER A 77 -35.88 -12.50 -15.71
N GLY A 78 -34.70 -12.94 -15.26
CA GLY A 78 -33.40 -12.65 -15.86
C GLY A 78 -32.89 -11.24 -15.53
N MET A 79 -33.57 -10.53 -14.62
CA MET A 79 -33.25 -9.17 -14.17
C MET A 79 -33.55 -9.05 -12.68
N ILE A 80 -32.63 -8.53 -11.88
CA ILE A 80 -32.88 -8.33 -10.45
C ILE A 80 -33.60 -7.01 -10.24
N ASP A 81 -34.80 -7.05 -9.68
CA ASP A 81 -35.53 -5.84 -9.28
C ASP A 81 -35.04 -5.28 -7.92
N PHE A 82 -35.49 -4.07 -7.57
CA PHE A 82 -35.06 -3.46 -6.32
C PHE A 82 -35.51 -4.24 -5.06
N LYS A 83 -36.66 -4.92 -5.12
CA LYS A 83 -37.20 -5.69 -4.00
C LYS A 83 -36.37 -6.95 -3.78
N GLU A 84 -36.01 -7.65 -4.84
CA GLU A 84 -35.13 -8.82 -4.81
C GLU A 84 -33.73 -8.45 -4.33
N PHE A 85 -33.15 -7.37 -4.86
CA PHE A 85 -31.84 -6.87 -4.44
C PHE A 85 -31.79 -6.56 -2.94
N ILE A 86 -32.78 -5.83 -2.41
CA ILE A 86 -32.76 -5.40 -1.00
C ILE A 86 -33.12 -6.54 -0.04
N CYS A 87 -33.95 -7.49 -0.46
CA CYS A 87 -34.25 -8.70 0.30
C CYS A 87 -33.01 -9.59 0.43
N ALA A 88 -32.31 -9.86 -0.68
CA ALA A 88 -31.09 -10.65 -0.67
C ALA A 88 -29.96 -9.96 0.14
N LEU A 89 -29.85 -8.63 0.04
CA LEU A 89 -28.92 -7.85 0.86
C LEU A 89 -29.27 -7.91 2.35
N SER A 90 -30.56 -7.91 2.70
CA SER A 90 -31.02 -8.03 4.09
C SER A 90 -30.61 -9.36 4.72
N VAL A 91 -30.78 -10.47 4.00
CA VAL A 91 -30.41 -11.81 4.47
C VAL A 91 -28.89 -11.94 4.64
N THR A 92 -28.13 -11.49 3.65
CA THR A 92 -26.65 -11.61 3.65
C THR A 92 -25.98 -10.70 4.68
N SER A 93 -26.52 -9.49 4.95
CA SER A 93 -25.89 -8.51 5.85
C SER A 93 -26.43 -8.50 7.30
N ARG A 94 -27.74 -8.76 7.50
CA ARG A 94 -28.42 -8.64 8.80
C ARG A 94 -29.21 -9.88 9.20
N GLY A 95 -29.24 -10.92 8.36
CA GLY A 95 -29.91 -12.19 8.64
C GLY A 95 -29.24 -12.98 9.77
N LYS A 96 -29.99 -13.89 10.40
CA LYS A 96 -29.44 -14.80 11.41
C LYS A 96 -28.54 -15.83 10.74
N MET A 97 -27.70 -16.50 11.54
CA MET A 97 -26.84 -17.57 11.02
C MET A 97 -27.63 -18.66 10.29
N GLU A 98 -28.85 -18.97 10.76
CA GLU A 98 -29.73 -19.94 10.10
C GLU A 98 -30.18 -19.45 8.71
N ASP A 99 -30.64 -18.20 8.60
CA ASP A 99 -31.04 -17.60 7.32
C ASP A 99 -29.86 -17.51 6.33
N LYS A 100 -28.65 -17.25 6.83
CA LYS A 100 -27.42 -17.24 6.01
C LYS A 100 -27.06 -18.63 5.50
N LEU A 101 -27.29 -19.67 6.29
CA LEU A 101 -27.05 -21.07 5.90
C LEU A 101 -28.11 -21.56 4.90
N ASP A 102 -29.38 -21.17 5.07
CA ASP A 102 -30.44 -21.45 4.09
C ASP A 102 -30.14 -20.79 2.74
N TRP A 103 -29.69 -19.54 2.77
CA TRP A 103 -29.27 -18.82 1.57
C TRP A 103 -28.02 -19.42 0.92
N ALA A 104 -27.05 -19.86 1.74
CA ALA A 104 -25.87 -20.56 1.25
C ALA A 104 -26.26 -21.87 0.56
N PHE A 105 -27.18 -22.64 1.13
CA PHE A 105 -27.65 -23.88 0.53
C PHE A 105 -28.23 -23.64 -0.88
N GLN A 106 -29.08 -22.62 -1.04
CA GLN A 106 -29.65 -22.23 -2.34
C GLN A 106 -28.59 -21.80 -3.37
N LEU A 107 -27.42 -21.34 -2.92
CA LEU A 107 -26.31 -21.02 -3.80
C LEU A 107 -25.56 -22.26 -4.28
N TYR A 108 -25.42 -23.27 -3.41
CA TYR A 108 -24.74 -24.53 -3.71
C TYR A 108 -25.60 -25.53 -4.49
N ASP A 109 -26.92 -25.52 -4.26
CA ASP A 109 -27.92 -26.30 -5.00
C ASP A 109 -28.16 -25.64 -6.38
N ILE A 110 -27.61 -26.23 -7.45
CA ILE A 110 -27.61 -25.62 -8.78
C ILE A 110 -28.90 -25.93 -9.53
N ASP A 111 -29.42 -27.13 -9.40
CA ASP A 111 -30.65 -27.55 -10.07
C ASP A 111 -31.92 -27.34 -9.23
N GLY A 112 -31.79 -26.99 -7.95
CA GLY A 112 -32.88 -26.67 -7.04
C GLY A 112 -33.63 -27.91 -6.56
N ASP A 113 -33.00 -29.09 -6.60
CA ASP A 113 -33.62 -30.36 -6.22
C ASP A 113 -33.69 -30.59 -4.70
N GLY A 114 -33.14 -29.65 -3.91
CA GLY A 114 -33.09 -29.70 -2.46
C GLY A 114 -31.96 -30.56 -1.91
N LYS A 115 -30.97 -30.92 -2.74
CA LYS A 115 -29.76 -31.65 -2.39
C LYS A 115 -28.56 -31.00 -3.08
N ILE A 116 -27.37 -31.14 -2.50
CA ILE A 116 -26.13 -30.66 -3.11
C ILE A 116 -25.30 -31.86 -3.53
N THR A 117 -25.13 -32.05 -4.82
CA THR A 117 -24.29 -33.12 -5.37
C THR A 117 -22.80 -32.71 -5.41
N TYR A 118 -21.93 -33.71 -5.56
CA TYR A 118 -20.48 -33.49 -5.65
C TYR A 118 -20.10 -32.52 -6.78
N ASP A 119 -20.73 -32.68 -7.94
CA ASP A 119 -20.44 -31.87 -9.12
C ASP A 119 -20.90 -30.42 -8.96
N GLU A 120 -22.01 -30.19 -8.25
CA GLU A 120 -22.52 -28.84 -7.97
C GLU A 120 -21.64 -28.10 -6.98
N MET A 121 -21.23 -28.78 -5.90
CA MET A 121 -20.27 -28.23 -4.96
C MET A 121 -18.94 -27.90 -5.64
N LEU A 122 -18.47 -28.78 -6.54
CA LEU A 122 -17.25 -28.54 -7.31
C LEU A 122 -17.37 -27.33 -8.21
N ALA A 123 -18.49 -27.15 -8.91
CA ALA A 123 -18.72 -26.01 -9.78
C ALA A 123 -18.68 -24.67 -9.01
N ILE A 124 -19.28 -24.60 -7.82
CA ILE A 124 -19.26 -23.40 -6.97
C ILE A 124 -17.86 -23.15 -6.40
N VAL A 125 -17.20 -24.18 -5.88
CA VAL A 125 -15.84 -24.05 -5.32
C VAL A 125 -14.85 -23.65 -6.42
N GLU A 126 -14.92 -24.22 -7.62
CA GLU A 126 -14.13 -23.77 -8.76
C GLU A 126 -14.40 -22.31 -9.13
N ALA A 127 -15.65 -21.88 -9.11
CA ALA A 127 -16.02 -20.49 -9.39
C ALA A 127 -15.45 -19.53 -8.34
N ILE A 128 -15.42 -19.94 -7.07
CA ILE A 128 -14.78 -19.18 -5.99
C ILE A 128 -13.26 -19.15 -6.17
N TYR A 129 -12.61 -20.27 -6.54
CA TYR A 129 -11.17 -20.31 -6.80
C TYR A 129 -10.79 -19.44 -8.00
N LYS A 130 -11.60 -19.43 -9.07
CA LYS A 130 -11.44 -18.54 -10.23
C LYS A 130 -11.64 -17.06 -9.85
N MET A 131 -12.57 -16.77 -8.93
CA MET A 131 -12.84 -15.41 -8.44
C MET A 131 -11.76 -14.87 -7.50
N VAL A 132 -11.24 -15.68 -6.58
CA VAL A 132 -10.27 -15.27 -5.55
C VAL A 132 -8.82 -15.34 -6.06
N GLY A 133 -8.55 -16.17 -7.08
CA GLY A 133 -7.22 -16.37 -7.65
C GLY A 133 -6.22 -16.97 -6.65
N SER A 134 -4.93 -16.98 -7.00
CA SER A 134 -3.85 -17.55 -6.16
C SER A 134 -3.51 -16.74 -4.89
N MET A 135 -4.38 -15.84 -4.44
CA MET A 135 -4.12 -14.97 -3.28
C MET A 135 -4.14 -15.72 -1.93
N VAL A 136 -4.73 -16.92 -1.87
CA VAL A 136 -4.78 -17.74 -0.66
C VAL A 136 -3.86 -18.95 -0.84
N LYS A 137 -2.76 -19.02 -0.06
CA LYS A 137 -1.99 -20.26 0.05
C LYS A 137 -2.78 -21.25 0.90
N LEU A 138 -3.42 -22.20 0.22
CA LEU A 138 -4.10 -23.30 0.88
C LEU A 138 -3.08 -24.42 1.22
N PRO A 139 -3.34 -25.20 2.29
CA PRO A 139 -2.56 -26.39 2.61
C PRO A 139 -2.46 -27.38 1.43
N GLU A 140 -1.41 -28.22 1.40
CA GLU A 140 -1.17 -29.21 0.32
C GLU A 140 -2.31 -30.25 0.17
N ASP A 141 -3.14 -30.43 1.21
CA ASP A 141 -4.35 -31.28 1.20
C ASP A 141 -5.62 -30.58 0.67
N GLU A 142 -5.55 -29.27 0.35
CA GLU A 142 -6.64 -28.44 -0.18
C GLU A 142 -6.21 -27.54 -1.37
N ASP A 143 -5.05 -27.85 -1.96
CA ASP A 143 -4.42 -27.08 -3.04
C ASP A 143 -5.22 -27.09 -4.36
N THR A 144 -6.15 -28.03 -4.52
CA THR A 144 -7.09 -28.10 -5.65
C THR A 144 -8.54 -28.11 -5.18
N PRO A 145 -9.48 -27.52 -5.95
CA PRO A 145 -10.90 -27.50 -5.62
C PRO A 145 -11.48 -28.90 -5.43
N GLU A 146 -11.00 -29.91 -6.17
CA GLU A 146 -11.46 -31.30 -6.06
C GLU A 146 -11.07 -31.93 -4.72
N LYS A 147 -9.83 -31.70 -4.25
CA LYS A 147 -9.39 -32.20 -2.94
C LYS A 147 -10.19 -31.56 -1.82
N ARG A 148 -10.49 -30.26 -1.94
CA ARG A 148 -11.31 -29.53 -0.96
C ARG A 148 -12.75 -30.04 -0.92
N VAL A 149 -13.40 -30.19 -2.07
CA VAL A 149 -14.77 -30.74 -2.16
C VAL A 149 -14.83 -32.16 -1.60
N LYS A 150 -13.84 -33.00 -1.92
CA LYS A 150 -13.75 -34.36 -1.36
C LYS A 150 -13.61 -34.38 0.17
N LYS A 151 -12.90 -33.41 0.74
CA LYS A 151 -12.76 -33.25 2.19
C LYS A 151 -14.08 -32.81 2.84
N ILE A 152 -14.79 -31.88 2.20
CA ILE A 152 -16.11 -31.40 2.63
C ILE A 152 -17.12 -32.56 2.62
N PHE A 153 -17.24 -33.30 1.51
CA PHE A 153 -18.15 -34.45 1.42
C PHE A 153 -17.83 -35.51 2.47
N ARG A 154 -16.56 -35.88 2.67
CA ARG A 154 -16.17 -36.86 3.71
C ARG A 154 -16.55 -36.44 5.13
N MET A 155 -16.71 -35.13 5.38
CA MET A 155 -17.03 -34.59 6.69
C MET A 155 -18.54 -34.37 6.90
N MET A 156 -19.28 -34.10 5.83
CA MET A 156 -20.67 -33.63 5.87
C MET A 156 -21.67 -34.69 5.41
N ASP A 157 -21.31 -35.57 4.47
CA ASP A 157 -22.13 -36.67 3.97
C ASP A 157 -22.03 -37.84 4.96
N LYS A 158 -22.97 -37.89 5.91
CA LYS A 158 -22.92 -38.87 7.02
C LYS A 158 -23.54 -40.19 6.65
N ASP A 159 -24.50 -40.18 5.73
CA ASP A 159 -25.18 -41.37 5.25
C ASP A 159 -24.51 -41.97 4.00
N GLU A 160 -23.44 -41.33 3.50
CA GLU A 160 -22.63 -41.73 2.34
C GLU A 160 -23.48 -41.90 1.07
N ASN A 161 -24.57 -41.12 0.96
CA ASN A 161 -25.51 -41.22 -0.16
C ASN A 161 -25.01 -40.49 -1.41
N GLY A 162 -23.89 -39.75 -1.32
CA GLY A 162 -23.28 -39.01 -2.43
C GLY A 162 -23.89 -37.63 -2.69
N SER A 163 -24.77 -37.14 -1.82
CA SER A 163 -25.43 -35.84 -1.86
C SER A 163 -25.59 -35.29 -0.45
N LEU A 164 -25.59 -33.96 -0.28
CA LEU A 164 -25.84 -33.34 1.02
C LEU A 164 -27.25 -32.79 1.09
N ASP A 165 -28.03 -33.21 2.07
CA ASP A 165 -29.30 -32.57 2.37
C ASP A 165 -29.13 -31.27 3.19
N MET A 166 -30.21 -30.51 3.35
CA MET A 166 -30.19 -29.23 4.07
C MET A 166 -29.70 -29.36 5.53
N GLU A 167 -30.05 -30.44 6.22
CA GLU A 167 -29.69 -30.63 7.63
C GLU A 167 -28.23 -31.06 7.78
N GLU A 168 -27.74 -31.93 6.90
CA GLU A 168 -26.34 -32.30 6.78
C GLU A 168 -25.46 -31.09 6.41
N PHE A 169 -25.93 -30.26 5.48
CA PHE A 169 -25.24 -29.03 5.11
C PHE A 169 -25.17 -28.04 6.28
N LYS A 170 -26.28 -27.83 7.00
CA LYS A 170 -26.33 -26.93 8.17
C LYS A 170 -25.44 -27.43 9.32
N GLU A 171 -25.46 -28.73 9.59
CA GLU A 171 -24.65 -29.31 10.68
C GLU A 171 -23.16 -29.30 10.32
N GLY A 172 -22.82 -29.67 9.09
CA GLY A 172 -21.43 -29.72 8.61
C GLY A 172 -20.81 -28.33 8.44
N SER A 173 -21.57 -27.36 7.94
CA SER A 173 -21.13 -25.96 7.79
C SER A 173 -20.86 -25.31 9.15
N LYS A 174 -21.59 -25.66 10.22
CA LYS A 174 -21.32 -25.17 11.58
C LYS A 174 -19.99 -25.68 12.16
N ARG A 175 -19.44 -26.78 11.61
CA ARG A 175 -18.16 -27.38 12.04
C ARG A 175 -16.98 -26.94 11.17
N ASP A 176 -17.24 -26.44 9.96
CA ASP A 176 -16.22 -25.91 9.06
C ASP A 176 -16.08 -24.39 9.21
N GLU A 177 -15.03 -23.94 9.91
CA GLU A 177 -14.75 -22.52 10.10
C GLU A 177 -14.52 -21.77 8.78
N THR A 178 -14.13 -22.46 7.69
CA THR A 178 -13.85 -21.84 6.40
C THR A 178 -15.12 -21.51 5.62
N ILE A 179 -16.15 -22.37 5.69
CA ILE A 179 -17.46 -22.10 5.09
C ILE A 179 -18.14 -20.95 5.85
N VAL A 180 -18.10 -20.97 7.19
CA VAL A 180 -18.62 -19.87 8.02
C VAL A 180 -17.86 -18.56 7.75
N SER A 181 -16.54 -18.61 7.61
CA SER A 181 -15.73 -17.43 7.28
C SER A 181 -15.98 -16.92 5.85
N ALA A 182 -16.27 -17.80 4.89
CA ALA A 182 -16.61 -17.42 3.53
C ALA A 182 -18.00 -16.77 3.45
N LEU A 183 -18.96 -17.25 4.23
CA LEU A 183 -20.27 -16.61 4.40
C LEU A 183 -20.20 -15.27 5.15
N SER A 184 -19.19 -15.11 6.01
CA SER A 184 -18.90 -13.86 6.71
C SER A 184 -18.10 -12.86 5.86
N LEU A 185 -17.51 -13.30 4.73
CA LEU A 185 -16.77 -12.43 3.81
C LEU A 185 -17.67 -11.33 3.21
N TYR A 186 -18.97 -11.60 3.10
CA TYR A 186 -19.99 -10.64 2.65
C TYR A 186 -20.30 -9.54 3.67
N ASP A 187 -19.99 -9.73 4.95
CA ASP A 187 -20.15 -8.67 5.96
C ASP A 187 -19.17 -7.49 5.71
N GLY A 188 -18.08 -7.73 4.96
CA GLY A 188 -17.07 -6.72 4.60
C GLY A 188 -17.41 -5.85 3.39
N LEU A 189 -18.37 -6.26 2.53
CA LEU A 189 -18.76 -5.49 1.34
C LEU A 189 -19.62 -4.26 1.66
N CYS A 190 -20.13 -4.16 2.89
CA CYS A 190 -20.93 -3.04 3.37
C CYS A 190 -20.22 -2.28 4.50
N ALA A 191 -19.31 -1.38 4.15
CA ALA A 191 -18.92 -0.30 5.06
C ALA A 191 -20.15 0.62 5.30
N GLY A 192 -21.00 0.25 6.27
CA GLY A 192 -22.24 0.97 6.57
C GLY A 192 -22.98 0.43 7.80
N GLN A 193 -22.53 0.84 9.00
CA GLN A 193 -23.27 0.91 10.28
C GLN A 193 -24.17 -0.29 10.67
N THR A 194 -23.62 -1.22 11.47
CA THR A 194 -24.39 -2.12 12.34
C THR A 194 -24.52 -1.54 13.76
N PRO A 195 -25.65 -1.75 14.47
CA PRO A 195 -25.79 -1.31 15.85
C PRO A 195 -24.85 -2.10 16.78
N CYS A 196 -24.18 -1.38 17.69
CA CYS A 196 -23.24 -1.96 18.65
C CYS A 196 -23.94 -2.93 19.63
N SER A 197 -23.17 -3.87 20.18
CA SER A 197 -23.66 -4.95 21.07
C SER A 197 -24.55 -4.44 22.22
N ARG A 198 -24.21 -3.29 22.79
CA ARG A 198 -24.93 -2.71 23.92
C ARG A 198 -26.39 -2.30 23.62
N CYS A 199 -26.72 -1.89 22.39
CA CYS A 199 -28.09 -1.54 22.00
C CYS A 199 -28.94 -2.77 21.66
N ARG A 200 -28.26 -3.87 21.30
CA ARG A 200 -28.87 -5.17 20.97
C ARG A 200 -29.42 -5.84 22.23
N ASP A 201 -28.67 -5.78 23.33
CA ASP A 201 -29.05 -6.41 24.60
C ASP A 201 -30.20 -5.69 25.33
N LEU A 202 -30.45 -4.42 24.99
CA LEU A 202 -31.50 -3.59 25.59
C LEU A 202 -32.74 -3.43 24.70
N ASN A 203 -32.78 -4.10 23.55
CA ASN A 203 -33.87 -4.06 22.57
C ASN A 203 -34.30 -2.64 22.16
N LEU A 204 -33.32 -1.76 21.92
CA LEU A 204 -33.52 -0.35 21.53
C LEU A 204 -32.86 -0.04 20.17
N LEU A 205 -33.52 0.76 19.34
CA LEU A 205 -33.02 1.21 18.04
C LEU A 205 -31.84 2.19 18.21
N CYS A 206 -30.70 1.90 17.55
CA CYS A 206 -29.52 2.75 17.60
C CYS A 206 -29.63 3.86 16.55
N THR A 207 -30.23 4.99 16.93
CA THR A 207 -30.37 6.15 16.05
C THR A 207 -29.04 6.87 15.92
N GLY A 208 -28.27 6.51 14.89
CA GLY A 208 -27.12 7.31 14.44
C GLY A 208 -27.59 8.66 13.93
N HIS A 209 -27.82 9.63 14.81
CA HIS A 209 -27.71 11.07 14.60
C HIS A 209 -27.59 11.74 15.97
N ALA A 210 -26.54 12.57 16.10
CA ALA A 210 -26.34 13.44 17.24
C ALA A 210 -27.60 14.25 17.54
N THR A 211 -28.24 13.97 18.66
CA THR A 211 -29.10 14.95 19.33
C THR A 211 -28.33 15.48 20.52
N THR A 212 -28.20 16.80 20.52
CA THR A 212 -27.59 17.62 21.53
C THR A 212 -28.14 17.22 22.89
N LEU A 213 -27.25 16.80 23.79
CA LEU A 213 -27.56 16.69 25.21
C LEU A 213 -28.02 18.08 25.67
N GLU A 214 -29.31 18.24 25.98
CA GLU A 214 -29.72 19.29 26.91
C GLU A 214 -29.24 18.83 28.28
N PHE A 215 -28.14 19.46 28.72
CA PHE A 215 -27.63 19.30 30.05
C PHE A 215 -28.60 19.99 31.01
N HIS A 216 -29.39 19.19 31.74
CA HIS A 216 -29.91 19.67 33.02
C HIS A 216 -28.71 19.90 33.93
N ASP A 217 -28.52 21.16 34.30
CA ASP A 217 -27.45 21.54 35.20
C ASP A 217 -27.72 20.93 36.58
N GLU A 218 -27.05 19.82 36.89
CA GLU A 218 -26.98 19.26 38.23
C GLU A 218 -25.96 20.00 39.12
N LEU A 219 -25.26 21.05 38.63
CA LEU A 219 -24.38 21.85 39.49
C LEU A 219 -25.10 22.41 40.73
N PRO A 220 -26.37 22.83 40.75
CA PRO A 220 -27.00 23.27 41.99
C PRO A 220 -27.15 22.14 43.03
N ALA A 221 -27.24 20.88 42.58
CA ALA A 221 -27.30 19.69 43.43
C ALA A 221 -25.90 19.21 43.85
N LEU A 222 -24.92 19.30 42.96
CA LEU A 222 -23.51 18.92 43.18
C LEU A 222 -22.70 19.99 43.94
N GLN A 223 -22.97 21.28 43.72
CA GLN A 223 -22.41 22.39 44.49
C GLN A 223 -22.95 22.41 45.92
N ARG A 224 -24.22 22.05 46.14
CA ARG A 224 -24.74 21.79 47.49
C ARG A 224 -24.04 20.61 48.18
N ARG A 225 -23.58 19.63 47.40
CA ARG A 225 -22.90 18.42 47.90
C ARG A 225 -21.39 18.62 48.12
N HIS A 226 -20.78 19.64 47.50
CA HIS A 226 -19.34 19.91 47.52
C HIS A 226 -18.99 21.38 47.82
N GLN A 227 -19.74 22.04 48.71
CA GLN A 227 -19.34 23.33 49.27
C GLN A 227 -18.32 23.14 50.40
N LEU A 228 -17.02 23.29 50.09
CA LEU A 228 -16.06 23.86 51.04
C LEU A 228 -15.11 24.83 50.30
N THR A 229 -15.49 26.11 50.42
CA THR A 229 -14.65 27.32 50.56
C THR A 229 -13.77 27.81 49.38
N SER A 230 -14.35 28.76 48.61
CA SER A 230 -13.83 30.08 48.15
C SER A 230 -12.32 30.39 48.25
N SER A 231 -11.66 30.99 47.23
CA SER A 231 -11.89 32.38 46.77
C SER A 231 -11.06 32.75 45.52
N SER A 232 -11.73 33.18 44.43
CA SER A 232 -11.58 34.46 43.67
C SER A 232 -10.17 35.07 43.48
N SER A 233 -9.73 35.58 42.32
CA SER A 233 -10.44 36.35 41.26
C SER A 233 -9.51 36.62 40.04
N SER A 234 -10.11 36.67 38.83
CA SER A 234 -9.86 37.57 37.66
C SER A 234 -8.44 37.87 37.13
N SER A 235 -8.15 38.20 35.86
CA SER A 235 -8.78 38.14 34.53
C SER A 235 -7.75 38.81 33.59
N SER A 236 -7.39 38.21 32.44
CA SER A 236 -7.44 38.84 31.10
C SER A 236 -6.47 38.25 30.06
N THR A 237 -6.99 38.20 28.81
CA THR A 237 -6.32 38.25 27.48
C THR A 237 -5.68 36.99 26.84
N LEU A 238 -6.49 36.34 25.98
CA LEU A 238 -6.25 35.90 24.58
C LEU A 238 -4.93 35.16 24.19
N HIS A 239 -5.03 33.83 24.01
CA HIS A 239 -4.36 33.00 22.99
C HIS A 239 -4.86 31.52 23.06
N PRO A 240 -4.37 30.60 22.20
CA PRO A 240 -4.97 29.99 21.00
C PRO A 240 -6.03 28.89 21.27
N ARG A 241 -6.73 28.45 20.19
CA ARG A 241 -7.80 27.43 20.16
C ARG A 241 -7.54 26.24 21.11
N ASN A 242 -8.46 26.08 22.07
CA ASN A 242 -8.50 25.03 23.09
C ASN A 242 -8.53 23.62 22.48
N ILE A 243 -7.44 22.88 22.64
CA ILE A 243 -7.46 21.42 22.64
C ILE A 243 -8.22 20.97 23.91
N PRO A 244 -9.24 20.10 23.83
CA PRO A 244 -9.93 19.61 25.02
C PRO A 244 -8.92 19.03 26.01
N LYS A 245 -8.98 19.42 27.30
CA LYS A 245 -7.98 19.03 28.33
C LYS A 245 -7.82 17.51 28.49
N GLY A 246 -8.82 16.70 28.12
CA GLY A 246 -8.72 15.25 28.05
C GLY A 246 -7.90 14.73 26.86
N LEU A 247 -7.90 15.46 25.74
CA LEU A 247 -7.23 15.12 24.48
C LEU A 247 -5.72 15.38 24.54
N ALA A 248 -5.31 16.51 25.13
CA ALA A 248 -3.91 16.80 25.45
C ALA A 248 -3.32 15.76 26.41
N LYS A 249 -4.16 15.21 27.31
CA LYS A 249 -3.79 14.15 28.26
C LYS A 249 -3.60 12.78 27.58
N ALA A 250 -4.34 12.49 26.51
CA ALA A 250 -4.18 11.25 25.73
C ALA A 250 -2.93 11.28 24.84
N VAL A 251 -2.70 12.38 24.12
CA VAL A 251 -1.48 12.59 23.30
C VAL A 251 -0.23 12.57 24.20
N SER A 252 -0.26 13.28 25.33
CA SER A 252 0.86 13.24 26.29
C SER A 252 1.07 11.86 26.93
N ARG A 253 0.02 11.07 27.17
CA ARG A 253 0.16 9.66 27.63
C ARG A 253 0.86 8.79 26.58
N ILE A 254 0.55 8.96 25.29
CA ILE A 254 1.22 8.22 24.21
C ILE A 254 2.68 8.66 24.07
N SER A 255 2.94 9.98 24.21
CA SER A 255 4.29 10.55 24.11
C SER A 255 5.18 10.30 25.34
N ASN A 256 4.62 10.07 26.52
CA ASN A 256 5.35 9.92 27.79
C ASN A 256 5.37 8.48 28.35
N ALA A 257 4.76 7.51 27.66
CA ALA A 257 4.86 6.11 28.07
C ALA A 257 6.31 5.61 27.93
N PRO A 258 6.84 4.85 28.91
CA PRO A 258 8.22 4.36 28.87
C PRO A 258 8.46 3.46 27.65
N ALA A 259 9.66 3.57 27.07
CA ALA A 259 10.11 2.78 25.92
C ALA A 259 10.46 1.33 26.29
N THR A 260 9.71 0.72 27.21
CA THR A 260 9.83 -0.70 27.51
C THR A 260 9.10 -1.46 26.41
N THR A 261 9.82 -2.35 25.72
CA THR A 261 9.23 -3.48 24.99
C THR A 261 8.48 -4.33 26.01
N SER A 262 7.22 -3.99 26.31
CA SER A 262 6.34 -4.90 27.00
C SER A 262 6.07 -6.02 26.01
N CYS A 263 6.71 -7.17 26.23
CA CYS A 263 6.20 -8.40 25.65
C CYS A 263 4.72 -8.46 26.07
N PRO A 264 3.77 -8.65 25.13
CA PRO A 264 2.38 -8.89 25.51
C PRO A 264 2.36 -9.99 26.59
N PRO A 265 1.49 -9.89 27.62
CA PRO A 265 1.32 -10.95 28.61
C PRO A 265 1.19 -12.32 27.93
N ILE A 266 1.64 -13.39 28.57
CA ILE A 266 1.52 -14.76 28.03
C ILE A 266 0.08 -15.04 27.58
N ASP A 267 -0.91 -14.53 28.33
CA ASP A 267 -2.32 -14.64 27.99
C ASP A 267 -2.69 -13.94 26.68
N GLU A 268 -2.08 -12.79 26.37
CA GLU A 268 -2.31 -12.05 25.12
C GLU A 268 -1.56 -12.68 23.93
N LEU A 269 -0.49 -13.45 24.19
CA LEU A 269 0.20 -14.30 23.20
C LEU A 269 -0.54 -15.61 22.90
N ALA A 270 -1.17 -16.21 23.92
CA ALA A 270 -1.89 -17.47 23.81
C ALA A 270 -3.37 -17.28 23.40
N SER A 271 -3.99 -16.17 23.81
CA SER A 271 -5.40 -15.82 23.55
C SER A 271 -5.55 -14.28 23.45
N PRO A 272 -5.20 -13.67 22.30
CA PRO A 272 -5.29 -12.23 22.13
C PRO A 272 -6.73 -11.72 22.30
N SER A 273 -6.89 -10.59 22.98
CA SER A 273 -8.20 -9.96 23.16
C SER A 273 -8.85 -9.60 21.82
N LEU A 274 -10.18 -9.54 21.75
CA LEU A 274 -10.89 -9.11 20.54
C LEU A 274 -10.41 -7.72 20.05
N ALA A 275 -10.04 -6.82 20.96
CA ALA A 275 -9.48 -5.52 20.61
C ALA A 275 -8.09 -5.63 19.99
N ALA A 276 -7.23 -6.52 20.50
CA ALA A 276 -5.91 -6.80 19.93
C ALA A 276 -6.02 -7.49 18.56
N VAL A 277 -6.92 -8.47 18.41
CA VAL A 277 -7.20 -9.15 17.14
C VAL A 277 -7.73 -8.16 16.10
N ALA A 278 -8.71 -7.33 16.46
CA ALA A 278 -9.25 -6.31 15.57
C ALA A 278 -8.19 -5.28 15.15
N ALA A 279 -7.40 -4.77 16.09
CA ALA A 279 -6.34 -3.81 15.80
C ALA A 279 -5.24 -4.41 14.90
N SER A 280 -4.90 -5.69 15.07
CA SER A 280 -3.95 -6.41 14.21
C SER A 280 -4.48 -6.60 12.80
N SER A 281 -5.74 -7.03 12.67
CA SER A 281 -6.39 -7.23 11.37
C SER A 281 -6.44 -5.92 10.59
N GLN A 282 -6.92 -4.86 11.25
CA GLN A 282 -6.98 -3.51 10.68
C GLN A 282 -5.60 -2.98 10.29
N GLN A 283 -4.55 -3.24 11.09
CA GLN A 283 -3.20 -2.80 10.75
C GLN A 283 -2.70 -3.39 9.43
N THR A 284 -2.99 -4.66 9.16
CA THR A 284 -2.57 -5.32 7.91
C THR A 284 -3.34 -4.80 6.73
N GLU A 285 -4.66 -4.65 6.88
CA GLU A 285 -5.55 -4.14 5.83
C GLU A 285 -5.18 -2.71 5.43
N VAL A 286 -5.12 -1.79 6.41
CA VAL A 286 -4.77 -0.38 6.16
C VAL A 286 -3.35 -0.25 5.61
N PHE A 287 -2.41 -1.11 6.05
CA PHE A 287 -1.07 -1.12 5.47
C PHE A 287 -1.06 -1.58 4.02
N THR A 288 -1.84 -2.61 3.69
CA THR A 288 -1.98 -3.10 2.32
C THR A 288 -2.52 -2.00 1.43
N ASP A 289 -3.56 -1.30 1.89
CA ASP A 289 -4.18 -0.19 1.17
C ASP A 289 -3.21 0.99 0.97
N TYR A 290 -2.43 1.31 2.01
CA TYR A 290 -1.33 2.27 1.94
C TYR A 290 -0.26 1.85 0.90
N VAL A 291 0.17 0.59 0.89
CA VAL A 291 1.18 0.09 -0.06
C VAL A 291 0.65 0.16 -1.49
N LEU A 292 -0.58 -0.29 -1.71
CA LEU A 292 -1.22 -0.27 -3.03
C LEU A 292 -1.49 1.16 -3.52
N THR A 293 -1.70 2.12 -2.61
CA THR A 293 -1.88 3.53 -2.98
C THR A 293 -0.55 4.24 -3.24
N ALA A 294 0.43 4.06 -2.34
CA ALA A 294 1.68 4.81 -2.39
C ALA A 294 2.74 4.18 -3.32
N PHE A 295 2.67 2.87 -3.57
CA PHE A 295 3.62 2.09 -4.37
C PHE A 295 2.96 1.12 -5.37
N PRO A 296 1.87 1.49 -6.08
CA PRO A 296 1.09 0.54 -6.89
C PRO A 296 1.94 -0.21 -7.91
N CYS A 297 2.65 0.51 -8.79
CA CYS A 297 3.39 -0.11 -9.89
C CYS A 297 4.60 -0.86 -9.34
N TYR A 298 5.34 -0.23 -8.42
CA TYR A 298 6.53 -0.81 -7.84
C TYR A 298 6.22 -2.10 -7.08
N PHE A 299 5.20 -2.10 -6.22
CA PHE A 299 4.79 -3.27 -5.45
C PHE A 299 4.39 -4.41 -6.39
N MET A 300 3.47 -4.14 -7.33
CA MET A 300 3.00 -5.17 -8.26
C MET A 300 4.15 -5.76 -9.09
N CYS A 301 5.05 -4.94 -9.63
CA CYS A 301 6.16 -5.43 -10.46
C CYS A 301 7.31 -6.05 -9.65
N THR A 302 7.33 -5.94 -8.32
CA THR A 302 8.40 -6.50 -7.48
C THR A 302 7.96 -7.59 -6.50
N VAL A 303 6.66 -7.79 -6.31
CA VAL A 303 6.11 -8.73 -5.32
C VAL A 303 6.59 -10.17 -5.50
N ASN A 304 6.75 -10.63 -6.75
CA ASN A 304 7.22 -11.98 -7.08
C ASN A 304 8.75 -12.13 -7.08
N ARG A 305 9.48 -11.02 -6.86
CA ARG A 305 10.95 -10.97 -6.91
C ARG A 305 11.60 -11.20 -5.54
N VAL A 306 10.77 -11.34 -4.51
CA VAL A 306 11.16 -11.53 -3.11
C VAL A 306 10.48 -12.76 -2.53
N PRO A 307 11.17 -13.57 -1.70
CA PRO A 307 10.56 -14.70 -1.00
C PRO A 307 9.44 -14.28 -0.03
N VAL A 308 9.62 -13.13 0.62
CA VAL A 308 8.66 -12.54 1.57
C VAL A 308 8.55 -11.05 1.26
N ASN A 309 7.38 -10.60 0.83
CA ASN A 309 7.11 -9.18 0.59
C ASN A 309 6.70 -8.45 1.88
N TRP A 310 6.65 -7.11 1.85
CA TRP A 310 6.33 -6.29 3.01
C TRP A 310 4.93 -6.53 3.58
N VAL A 311 3.93 -6.72 2.72
CA VAL A 311 2.56 -7.01 3.15
C VAL A 311 2.49 -8.37 3.84
N ALA A 312 3.09 -9.40 3.25
CA ALA A 312 3.19 -10.74 3.83
C ALA A 312 3.96 -10.74 5.16
N TYR A 313 5.03 -9.94 5.28
CA TYR A 313 5.79 -9.80 6.52
C TYR A 313 4.98 -9.10 7.63
N VAL A 314 4.19 -8.07 7.29
CA VAL A 314 3.31 -7.41 8.27
C VAL A 314 2.19 -8.36 8.70
N HIS A 315 1.59 -9.07 7.74
CA HIS A 315 0.53 -10.05 8.01
C HIS A 315 1.01 -11.18 8.94
N SER A 316 2.20 -11.74 8.68
CA SER A 316 2.73 -12.85 9.49
C SER A 316 3.03 -12.47 10.95
N ARG A 317 3.23 -11.17 11.24
CA ARG A 317 3.47 -10.66 12.59
C ARG A 317 2.20 -10.47 13.42
N ARG A 318 1.01 -10.53 12.81
CA ARG A 318 -0.30 -10.39 13.47
C ARG A 318 -0.38 -9.21 14.47
N GLY A 319 0.21 -8.06 14.14
CA GLY A 319 0.10 -6.79 14.88
C GLY A 319 0.40 -6.84 16.40
N SER A 320 0.96 -7.94 16.90
CA SER A 320 0.84 -8.39 18.30
C SER A 320 1.89 -7.78 19.22
N MET A 321 2.94 -7.17 18.70
CA MET A 321 4.17 -6.99 19.45
C MET A 321 4.46 -5.55 19.89
N ASN A 322 3.65 -4.56 19.48
CA ASN A 322 3.83 -3.13 19.81
C ASN A 322 5.30 -2.66 19.67
N THR A 323 6.03 -3.22 18.71
CA THR A 323 7.47 -3.01 18.60
C THR A 323 7.78 -1.67 17.95
N PRO A 324 9.05 -1.22 17.97
CA PRO A 324 9.43 -0.02 17.24
C PRO A 324 9.00 -0.06 15.76
N PHE A 325 9.05 -1.24 15.14
CA PHE A 325 8.57 -1.46 13.77
C PHE A 325 7.06 -1.22 13.64
N ASP A 326 6.26 -1.80 14.53
CA ASP A 326 4.80 -1.66 14.50
C ASP A 326 4.38 -0.19 14.71
N TRP A 327 5.09 0.56 15.55
CA TRP A 327 4.87 2.00 15.73
C TRP A 327 5.28 2.82 14.49
N ALA A 328 6.36 2.46 13.79
CA ALA A 328 6.75 3.11 12.53
C ALA A 328 5.68 2.89 11.47
N LEU A 329 5.19 1.66 11.38
CA LEU A 329 4.13 1.28 10.46
C LEU A 329 2.83 2.05 10.75
N ARG A 330 2.40 2.08 12.02
CA ARG A 330 1.22 2.85 12.45
C ARG A 330 1.38 4.34 12.19
N ALA A 331 2.58 4.90 12.33
CA ALA A 331 2.82 6.30 11.99
C ALA A 331 2.52 6.57 10.50
N SER A 332 3.03 5.73 9.60
CA SER A 332 2.80 5.86 8.15
C SER A 332 1.34 5.65 7.77
N THR A 333 0.70 4.59 8.29
CA THR A 333 -0.71 4.32 7.98
C THR A 333 -1.65 5.36 8.57
N THR A 334 -1.39 5.85 9.79
CA THR A 334 -2.17 6.93 10.41
C THR A 334 -2.02 8.24 9.63
N ALA A 335 -0.80 8.59 9.17
CA ALA A 335 -0.60 9.76 8.32
C ALA A 335 -1.33 9.62 6.97
N TYR A 336 -1.35 8.42 6.41
CA TYR A 336 -2.12 8.10 5.21
C TYR A 336 -3.63 8.27 5.41
N THR A 337 -4.19 7.69 6.47
CA THR A 337 -5.61 7.84 6.84
C THR A 337 -5.97 9.31 7.07
N GLY A 338 -5.09 10.08 7.74
CA GLY A 338 -5.27 11.51 7.93
C GLY A 338 -5.32 12.30 6.62
N ALA A 339 -4.47 11.95 5.65
CA ALA A 339 -4.50 12.55 4.32
C ALA A 339 -5.74 12.13 3.51
N LEU A 340 -6.18 10.88 3.64
CA LEU A 340 -7.36 10.34 2.95
C LEU A 340 -8.65 11.05 3.41
N HIS A 341 -8.79 11.30 4.71
CA HIS A 341 -9.97 11.95 5.29
C HIS A 341 -9.81 13.45 5.54
N ASN A 342 -8.65 14.02 5.20
CA ASN A 342 -8.31 15.42 5.46
C ASN A 342 -8.50 15.83 6.94
N ASP A 343 -8.06 14.97 7.86
CA ASP A 343 -8.23 15.15 9.30
C ASP A 343 -6.86 15.39 10.00
N PRO A 344 -6.65 16.60 10.56
CA PRO A 344 -5.42 16.96 11.27
C PRO A 344 -5.12 16.09 12.49
N TRP A 345 -6.13 15.51 13.15
CA TRP A 345 -5.92 14.68 14.34
C TRP A 345 -5.03 13.47 14.04
N TYR A 346 -5.27 12.81 12.91
CA TYR A 346 -4.45 11.69 12.46
C TYR A 346 -3.03 12.12 12.14
N THR A 347 -2.83 13.35 11.66
CA THR A 347 -1.48 13.89 11.39
C THR A 347 -0.69 14.09 12.69
N ASP A 348 -1.33 14.60 13.74
CA ASP A 348 -0.71 14.77 15.06
C ASP A 348 -0.45 13.41 15.75
N ALA A 349 -1.42 12.49 15.67
CA ALA A 349 -1.29 11.14 16.19
C ALA A 349 -0.14 10.37 15.50
N ALA A 350 -0.03 10.48 14.17
CA ALA A 350 1.05 9.88 13.40
C ALA A 350 2.44 10.38 13.86
N ARG A 351 2.58 11.68 14.13
CA ARG A 351 3.84 12.26 14.65
C ARG A 351 4.21 11.74 16.04
N ALA A 352 3.21 11.53 16.91
CA ALA A 352 3.43 10.93 18.23
C ALA A 352 3.91 9.47 18.11
N MET A 353 3.29 8.69 17.22
CA MET A 353 3.69 7.30 16.93
C MET A 353 5.10 7.22 16.32
N TYR A 354 5.41 8.11 15.38
CA TYR A 354 6.74 8.26 14.79
C TYR A 354 7.80 8.49 15.88
N THR A 355 7.55 9.43 16.79
CA THR A 355 8.48 9.76 17.89
C THR A 355 8.70 8.56 18.80
N ARG A 356 7.64 7.81 19.10
CA ARG A 356 7.72 6.59 19.91
C ARG A 356 8.56 5.50 19.24
N SER A 357 8.32 5.27 17.95
CA SER A 357 9.11 4.33 17.16
C SER A 357 10.58 4.73 17.10
N LEU A 358 10.89 6.01 16.88
CA LEU A 358 12.27 6.52 16.82
C LEU A 358 13.04 6.27 18.14
N ARG A 359 12.40 6.49 19.30
CA ARG A 359 12.98 6.16 20.61
C ARG A 359 13.20 4.65 20.76
N GLY A 360 12.24 3.86 20.30
CA GLY A 360 12.35 2.40 20.29
C GLY A 360 13.50 1.90 19.42
N LEU A 361 13.68 2.47 18.23
CA LEU A 361 14.81 2.18 17.35
C LEU A 361 16.13 2.56 18.01
N ALA A 362 16.22 3.73 18.64
CA ALA A 362 17.43 4.13 19.38
C ALA A 362 17.78 3.13 20.50
N ALA A 363 16.77 2.61 21.22
CA ALA A 363 16.98 1.56 22.21
C ALA A 363 17.44 0.24 21.57
N MET A 364 16.90 -0.15 20.42
CA MET A 364 17.38 -1.33 19.68
C MET A 364 18.84 -1.19 19.23
N LEU A 365 19.22 0.00 18.75
CA LEU A 365 20.57 0.29 18.27
C LEU A 365 21.62 0.35 19.40
N SER A 366 21.19 0.56 20.65
CA SER A 366 22.09 0.53 21.81
C SER A 366 22.65 -0.87 22.12
N ASN A 367 22.08 -1.92 21.53
CA ASN A 367 22.51 -3.30 21.69
C ASN A 367 23.01 -3.86 20.35
N ALA A 368 24.27 -4.30 20.31
CA ALA A 368 24.93 -4.77 19.09
C ALA A 368 24.17 -5.92 18.38
N SER A 369 23.60 -6.88 19.12
CA SER A 369 22.87 -8.01 18.51
C SER A 369 21.52 -7.60 17.92
N ARG A 370 20.87 -6.60 18.52
CA ARG A 370 19.60 -6.06 18.03
C ARG A 370 19.79 -5.05 16.91
N ALA A 371 20.92 -4.33 16.89
CA ALA A 371 21.22 -3.31 15.89
C ALA A 371 21.32 -3.88 14.46
N THR A 372 21.74 -5.14 14.31
CA THR A 372 21.84 -5.83 13.01
C THR A 372 20.59 -6.64 12.66
N SER A 373 19.57 -6.67 13.52
CA SER A 373 18.35 -7.45 13.30
C SER A 373 17.49 -6.93 12.14
N ASP A 374 16.67 -7.81 11.56
CA ASP A 374 15.68 -7.44 10.53
C ASP A 374 14.70 -6.38 11.03
N GLU A 375 14.29 -6.49 12.29
CA GLU A 375 13.36 -5.55 12.89
C GLU A 375 13.96 -4.14 13.01
N ALA A 376 15.24 -4.01 13.37
CA ALA A 376 15.89 -2.70 13.48
C ALA A 376 15.94 -2.02 12.11
N LEU A 377 16.37 -2.75 11.07
CA LEU A 377 16.47 -2.21 9.72
C LEU A 377 15.10 -1.88 9.13
N ALA A 378 14.12 -2.77 9.32
CA ALA A 378 12.74 -2.55 8.88
C ALA A 378 12.14 -1.30 9.52
N THR A 379 12.37 -1.12 10.84
CA THR A 379 11.94 0.07 11.57
C THR A 379 12.55 1.34 10.98
N ALA A 380 13.87 1.32 10.74
CA ALA A 380 14.57 2.46 10.17
C ALA A 380 14.03 2.81 8.76
N ILE A 381 13.82 1.80 7.90
CA ILE A 381 13.26 1.99 6.55
C ILE A 381 11.84 2.58 6.63
N SER A 382 10.97 2.05 7.50
CA SER A 382 9.60 2.58 7.67
C SER A 382 9.60 4.04 8.15
N LEU A 383 10.49 4.41 9.08
CA LEU A 383 10.66 5.80 9.51
C LEU A 383 11.22 6.70 8.40
N ALA A 384 12.12 6.20 7.57
CA ALA A 384 12.63 6.93 6.42
C ALA A 384 11.51 7.20 5.39
N CYS A 385 10.68 6.20 5.07
CA CYS A 385 9.53 6.37 4.19
C CYS A 385 8.52 7.39 4.75
N PHE A 386 8.27 7.34 6.07
CA PHE A 386 7.46 8.35 6.75
C PHE A 386 8.02 9.77 6.52
N GLU A 387 9.33 9.96 6.67
CA GLU A 387 9.97 11.26 6.48
C GLU A 387 10.00 11.73 5.03
N VAL A 388 10.12 10.84 4.05
CA VAL A 388 10.03 11.23 2.62
C VAL A 388 8.62 11.74 2.29
N GLN A 389 7.58 11.14 2.87
CA GLN A 389 6.19 11.54 2.62
C GLN A 389 5.75 12.73 3.46
N ASN A 390 6.26 12.87 4.68
CA ASN A 390 5.82 13.90 5.62
C ASN A 390 6.79 15.09 5.72
N CYS A 391 8.02 14.96 5.25
CA CYS A 391 9.06 16.00 5.27
C CYS A 391 9.04 16.80 6.59
N THR A 392 9.14 16.12 7.74
CA THR A 392 9.01 16.83 9.04
C THR A 392 10.10 17.89 9.21
N ASN A 393 11.25 17.65 8.59
CA ASN A 393 12.32 18.60 8.33
C ASN A 393 12.90 18.34 6.93
N SER A 394 13.59 19.33 6.35
CA SER A 394 14.16 19.26 5.00
C SER A 394 15.24 18.18 4.84
N ASP A 395 15.94 17.80 5.90
CA ASP A 395 17.04 16.83 5.90
C ASP A 395 16.76 15.56 6.73
N ALA A 396 15.59 15.45 7.38
CA ALA A 396 15.30 14.33 8.29
C ALA A 396 15.43 12.96 7.60
N TRP A 397 14.88 12.83 6.40
CA TRP A 397 14.97 11.58 5.63
C TRP A 397 16.41 11.24 5.21
N LEU A 398 17.26 12.24 4.94
CA LEU A 398 18.68 12.03 4.61
C LEU A 398 19.45 11.48 5.82
N ARG A 399 19.14 11.95 7.03
CA ARG A 399 19.73 11.40 8.26
C ARG A 399 19.33 9.93 8.46
N HIS A 400 18.07 9.59 8.21
CA HIS A 400 17.63 8.19 8.19
C HIS A 400 18.36 7.38 7.12
N ALA A 401 18.53 7.92 5.91
CA ALA A 401 19.26 7.25 4.84
C ALA A 401 20.73 6.98 5.23
N ALA A 402 21.39 7.93 5.91
CA ALA A 402 22.75 7.74 6.44
C ALA A 402 22.80 6.65 7.53
N GLY A 403 21.82 6.62 8.43
CA GLY A 403 21.65 5.56 9.43
C GLY A 403 21.46 4.18 8.79
N ILE A 404 20.52 4.07 7.84
CA ILE A 404 20.22 2.83 7.12
C ILE A 404 21.44 2.35 6.32
N LYS A 405 22.16 3.25 5.65
CA LYS A 405 23.43 2.94 4.97
C LYS A 405 24.44 2.30 5.94
N THR A 406 24.52 2.80 7.17
CA THR A 406 25.40 2.24 8.20
C THR A 406 24.92 0.87 8.66
N MET A 407 23.62 0.70 8.89
CA MET A 407 23.03 -0.58 9.28
C MET A 407 23.20 -1.66 8.21
N MET A 408 23.00 -1.31 6.93
CA MET A 408 23.23 -2.23 5.80
C MET A 408 24.70 -2.63 5.69
N ARG A 409 25.64 -1.69 5.90
CA ARG A 409 27.07 -2.01 5.98
C ARG A 409 27.39 -2.99 7.11
N LEU A 410 26.86 -2.76 8.30
CA LEU A 410 27.11 -3.62 9.47
C LEU A 410 26.53 -5.04 9.29
N ARG A 411 25.38 -5.16 8.61
CA ARG A 411 24.76 -6.45 8.30
C ARG A 411 25.50 -7.21 7.19
N GLY A 412 26.13 -6.48 6.27
CA GLY A 412 26.79 -7.03 5.09
C GLY A 412 25.81 -7.53 4.01
N PRO A 413 26.28 -7.71 2.76
CA PRO A 413 25.41 -8.05 1.63
C PRO A 413 24.65 -9.37 1.79
N GLN A 414 25.28 -10.38 2.40
CA GLN A 414 24.70 -11.72 2.55
C GLN A 414 23.43 -11.74 3.40
N ALA A 415 23.29 -10.80 4.35
CA ALA A 415 22.08 -10.63 5.15
C ALA A 415 20.86 -10.14 4.33
N HIS A 416 21.05 -9.86 3.04
CA HIS A 416 20.04 -9.34 2.11
C HIS A 416 19.77 -10.26 0.91
N LEU A 417 20.36 -11.45 0.88
CA LEU A 417 20.18 -12.38 -0.24
C LEU A 417 18.83 -13.12 -0.19
N HIS A 418 18.34 -13.41 1.03
CA HIS A 418 17.16 -14.24 1.28
C HIS A 418 16.17 -13.58 2.25
N GLY A 419 15.00 -14.21 2.41
CA GLY A 419 13.98 -13.84 3.40
C GLY A 419 13.50 -12.38 3.28
N PHE A 420 13.17 -11.78 4.42
CA PHE A 420 12.74 -10.38 4.47
C PHE A 420 13.89 -9.39 4.24
N GLY A 421 15.13 -9.80 4.52
CA GLY A 421 16.35 -9.06 4.19
C GLY A 421 16.42 -8.63 2.71
N ARG A 422 16.02 -9.53 1.79
CA ARG A 422 15.96 -9.25 0.34
C ARG A 422 14.91 -8.19 0.01
N ALA A 423 13.74 -8.24 0.64
CA ALA A 423 12.68 -7.25 0.42
C ALA A 423 13.06 -5.86 0.94
N MET A 424 13.75 -5.78 2.08
CA MET A 424 14.29 -4.51 2.59
C MET A 424 15.33 -3.91 1.63
N TYR A 425 16.25 -4.74 1.12
CA TYR A 425 17.23 -4.30 0.13
C TYR A 425 16.56 -3.79 -1.16
N ILE A 426 15.65 -4.58 -1.75
CA ILE A 426 15.00 -4.22 -3.01
C ILE A 426 14.22 -2.90 -2.87
N VAL A 427 13.44 -2.71 -1.80
CA VAL A 427 12.65 -1.48 -1.61
C VAL A 427 13.55 -0.26 -1.39
N TYR A 428 14.55 -0.36 -0.52
CA TYR A 428 15.29 0.83 -0.09
C TYR A 428 16.47 1.22 -1.01
N ARG A 429 16.99 0.28 -1.82
CA ARG A 429 18.16 0.52 -2.69
C ARG A 429 18.00 1.73 -3.62
N ASN A 430 16.78 2.04 -4.04
CA ASN A 430 16.47 3.16 -4.92
C ASN A 430 16.71 4.51 -4.22
N LEU A 431 16.25 4.65 -2.97
CA LEU A 431 16.42 5.87 -2.18
C LEU A 431 17.88 6.13 -1.80
N MET A 432 18.69 5.07 -1.72
CA MET A 432 20.13 5.21 -1.47
C MET A 432 20.86 5.91 -2.61
N VAL A 433 20.41 5.73 -3.85
CA VAL A 433 20.98 6.44 -5.02
C VAL A 433 20.72 7.94 -4.89
N THR A 434 19.48 8.33 -4.56
CA THR A 434 19.11 9.73 -4.31
C THR A 434 19.92 10.33 -3.17
N ALA A 435 20.02 9.62 -2.04
CA ALA A 435 20.76 10.09 -0.87
C ALA A 435 22.26 10.27 -1.17
N ALA A 436 22.87 9.37 -1.95
CA ALA A 436 24.26 9.48 -2.37
C ALA A 436 24.51 10.71 -3.26
N LEU A 437 23.62 10.97 -4.23
CA LEU A 437 23.73 12.17 -5.09
C LEU A 437 23.65 13.46 -4.26
N LEU A 438 22.69 13.53 -3.34
CA LEU A 438 22.47 14.70 -2.50
C LEU A 438 23.61 14.94 -1.50
N SER A 439 24.14 13.87 -0.92
CA SER A 439 25.30 13.94 -0.01
C SER A 439 26.62 14.14 -0.75
N GLY A 440 26.62 14.05 -2.09
CA GLY A 440 27.83 14.06 -2.92
C GLY A 440 28.79 12.92 -2.63
N GLU A 441 28.26 11.79 -2.16
CA GLU A 441 29.02 10.60 -1.85
C GLU A 441 28.85 9.53 -2.94
N GLU A 442 29.72 8.53 -2.88
CA GLU A 442 29.51 7.29 -3.60
C GLU A 442 28.32 6.52 -3.01
N CYS A 443 27.51 5.91 -3.87
CA CYS A 443 26.47 5.00 -3.43
C CYS A 443 27.10 3.76 -2.83
N LEU A 444 26.66 3.32 -1.63
CA LEU A 444 27.13 2.07 -1.03
C LEU A 444 27.06 0.90 -2.02
N LEU A 445 25.98 0.88 -2.81
CA LEU A 445 25.64 -0.23 -3.67
C LEU A 445 26.55 -0.36 -4.87
N GLN A 446 27.36 0.66 -5.20
CA GLN A 446 28.34 0.56 -6.29
C GLN A 446 29.54 -0.34 -5.91
N ALA A 447 29.76 -0.59 -4.62
CA ALA A 447 30.88 -1.41 -4.17
C ALA A 447 30.76 -2.85 -4.68
N PRO A 448 31.89 -3.53 -5.01
CA PRO A 448 31.87 -4.84 -5.67
C PRO A 448 31.00 -5.87 -4.94
N GLU A 449 31.11 -5.96 -3.63
CA GLU A 449 30.34 -6.89 -2.78
C GLU A 449 28.82 -6.71 -2.87
N TRP A 450 28.33 -5.48 -3.11
CA TRP A 450 26.90 -5.18 -3.30
C TRP A 450 26.46 -5.40 -4.75
N GLN A 451 27.34 -5.17 -5.70
CA GLN A 451 27.12 -5.57 -7.10
C GLN A 451 27.01 -7.09 -7.22
N ASP A 452 27.82 -7.83 -6.48
CA ASP A 452 27.81 -9.29 -6.43
C ASP A 452 26.52 -9.83 -5.82
N LEU A 453 26.01 -9.18 -4.77
CA LEU A 453 24.67 -9.47 -4.22
C LEU A 453 23.60 -9.27 -5.30
N ASN A 454 23.64 -8.17 -6.05
CA ASN A 454 22.64 -7.91 -7.09
C ASN A 454 22.69 -8.96 -8.21
N ARG A 455 23.90 -9.40 -8.58
CA ARG A 455 24.10 -10.49 -9.56
C ARG A 455 23.55 -11.83 -9.04
N GLN A 456 23.73 -12.14 -7.77
CA GLN A 456 23.17 -13.35 -7.15
C GLN A 456 21.64 -13.31 -7.12
N ILE A 457 21.06 -12.17 -6.70
CA ILE A 457 19.60 -11.95 -6.72
C ILE A 457 19.04 -12.13 -8.14
N ALA A 458 19.70 -11.55 -9.15
CA ALA A 458 19.30 -11.69 -10.55
C ALA A 458 19.40 -13.15 -11.02
N ALA A 459 20.48 -13.86 -10.68
CA ALA A 459 20.65 -15.28 -11.02
C ALA A 459 19.59 -16.18 -10.34
N ASP A 460 19.24 -15.91 -9.08
CA ASP A 460 18.17 -16.63 -8.39
C ASP A 460 16.82 -16.38 -9.04
N ASN A 461 16.52 -15.13 -9.38
CA ASN A 461 15.29 -14.77 -10.07
C ASN A 461 15.23 -15.43 -11.45
N ALA A 462 16.35 -15.52 -12.16
CA ALA A 462 16.44 -16.12 -13.49
C ALA A 462 16.10 -17.61 -13.51
N ARG A 463 16.28 -18.31 -12.38
CA ARG A 463 15.93 -19.74 -12.22
C ARG A 463 14.45 -19.99 -11.99
N ARG A 464 13.67 -18.96 -11.70
CA ARG A 464 12.25 -19.13 -11.40
C ARG A 464 11.43 -19.32 -12.69
N PRO A 465 10.34 -20.10 -12.66
CA PRO A 465 9.50 -20.33 -13.84
C PRO A 465 8.86 -19.05 -14.40
N ASP A 466 8.67 -18.03 -13.55
CA ASP A 466 8.12 -16.71 -13.88
C ASP A 466 9.18 -15.69 -14.31
N SER A 467 10.44 -16.12 -14.51
CA SER A 467 11.53 -15.28 -14.97
C SER A 467 11.26 -14.71 -16.36
N SER A 468 11.62 -13.44 -16.56
CA SER A 468 11.51 -12.77 -17.85
C SER A 468 12.74 -11.92 -18.16
N ALA A 469 13.07 -11.80 -19.45
CA ALA A 469 14.12 -10.88 -19.93
C ALA A 469 13.89 -9.43 -19.44
N TYR A 470 12.61 -9.04 -19.29
CA TYR A 470 12.21 -7.77 -18.70
C TYR A 470 12.83 -7.54 -17.31
N THR A 471 12.71 -8.53 -16.41
CA THR A 471 13.23 -8.41 -15.05
C THR A 471 14.76 -8.43 -14.97
N ASP A 472 15.44 -9.13 -15.90
CA ASP A 472 16.91 -9.13 -15.98
C ASP A 472 17.45 -7.77 -16.42
N VAL A 473 16.90 -7.23 -17.50
CA VAL A 473 17.28 -5.90 -18.02
C VAL A 473 17.03 -4.82 -16.97
N ALA A 474 15.94 -4.95 -16.19
CA ALA A 474 15.64 -4.05 -15.08
C ALA A 474 16.74 -4.05 -13.98
N GLU A 475 17.30 -5.22 -13.65
CA GLU A 475 18.39 -5.31 -12.66
C GLU A 475 19.70 -4.75 -13.18
N ARG A 476 20.01 -4.99 -14.46
CA ARG A 476 21.21 -4.41 -15.09
C ARG A 476 21.14 -2.89 -15.13
N GLY A 477 19.99 -2.31 -15.42
CA GLY A 477 19.82 -0.85 -15.38
C GLY A 477 19.97 -0.27 -13.98
N PHE A 478 19.43 -0.93 -12.95
CA PHE A 478 19.68 -0.53 -11.56
C PHE A 478 21.17 -0.60 -11.20
N SER A 479 21.85 -1.69 -11.57
CA SER A 479 23.30 -1.86 -11.33
C SER A 479 24.11 -0.71 -11.92
N GLU A 480 23.84 -0.30 -13.17
CA GLU A 480 24.51 0.85 -13.78
C GLU A 480 24.13 2.18 -13.11
N ILE A 481 22.85 2.40 -12.80
CA ILE A 481 22.38 3.62 -12.14
C ILE A 481 23.01 3.81 -10.76
N SER A 482 23.22 2.72 -10.01
CA SER A 482 23.85 2.78 -8.69
C SER A 482 25.27 3.37 -8.69
N LYS A 483 25.96 3.39 -9.85
CA LYS A 483 27.32 3.93 -10.03
C LYS A 483 27.33 5.43 -10.38
N VAL A 484 26.21 5.98 -10.84
CA VAL A 484 26.07 7.39 -11.22
C VAL A 484 26.53 8.36 -10.12
N PRO A 485 26.20 8.18 -8.83
CA PRO A 485 26.65 9.08 -7.77
C PRO A 485 28.19 9.12 -7.65
N GLY A 486 28.87 8.00 -7.86
CA GLY A 486 30.33 7.92 -7.87
C GLY A 486 30.96 8.70 -9.02
N TYR A 487 30.37 8.65 -10.22
CA TYR A 487 30.81 9.48 -11.33
C TYR A 487 30.63 10.98 -11.05
N VAL A 488 29.48 11.39 -10.49
CA VAL A 488 29.23 12.80 -10.11
C VAL A 488 30.29 13.28 -9.11
N LYS A 489 30.59 12.48 -8.08
CA LYS A 489 31.64 12.79 -7.09
C LYS A 489 33.02 12.93 -7.75
N ARG A 490 33.46 11.94 -8.53
CA ARG A 490 34.77 11.94 -9.19
C ARG A 490 34.94 13.14 -10.13
N VAL A 491 33.90 13.52 -10.86
CA VAL A 491 33.94 14.69 -11.75
C VAL A 491 34.02 15.99 -10.94
N ARG A 492 33.27 16.14 -9.85
CA ARG A 492 33.40 17.31 -8.96
C ARG A 492 34.81 17.45 -8.39
N GLU A 493 35.39 16.35 -7.91
CA GLU A 493 36.77 16.33 -7.42
C GLU A 493 37.77 16.71 -8.53
N LEU A 494 37.59 16.18 -9.73
CA LEU A 494 38.40 16.53 -10.91
C LEU A 494 38.33 18.04 -11.23
N LEU A 495 37.13 18.63 -11.19
CA LEU A 495 36.91 20.05 -11.42
C LEU A 495 37.52 20.94 -10.32
N ALA A 496 37.71 20.42 -9.11
CA ALA A 496 38.40 21.13 -8.03
C ALA A 496 39.95 21.09 -8.18
N LEU A 497 40.50 20.20 -9.00
CA LEU A 497 41.96 20.08 -9.17
C LEU A 497 42.56 21.19 -10.06
N PRO A 498 43.85 21.54 -9.87
CA PRO A 498 44.58 22.42 -10.77
C PRO A 498 44.68 21.88 -12.20
N SER A 499 44.73 22.77 -13.19
CA SER A 499 44.63 22.45 -14.63
C SER A 499 45.58 21.34 -15.10
N ARG A 500 46.83 21.30 -14.61
CA ARG A 500 47.81 20.27 -15.01
C ARG A 500 47.42 18.87 -14.53
N LYS A 501 46.98 18.73 -13.27
CA LYS A 501 46.51 17.43 -12.72
C LYS A 501 45.17 17.03 -13.33
N ARG A 502 44.29 18.01 -13.58
CA ARG A 502 43.02 17.81 -14.28
C ARG A 502 43.25 17.20 -15.66
N ALA A 503 44.11 17.81 -16.48
CA ALA A 503 44.42 17.34 -17.83
C ALA A 503 44.96 15.90 -17.88
N SER A 504 45.71 15.45 -16.86
CA SER A 504 46.20 14.06 -16.80
C SER A 504 45.14 13.03 -16.43
N LEU A 505 44.19 13.39 -15.56
CA LEU A 505 43.18 12.44 -15.03
C LEU A 505 41.88 12.44 -15.83
N GLN A 506 41.55 13.56 -16.47
CA GLN A 506 40.32 13.76 -17.23
C GLN A 506 40.09 12.73 -18.34
N PRO A 507 41.07 12.32 -19.17
CA PRO A 507 40.81 11.37 -20.26
C PRO A 507 40.34 10.00 -19.76
N ALA A 508 40.87 9.52 -18.62
CA ALA A 508 40.45 8.24 -18.05
C ALA A 508 39.03 8.33 -17.49
N LEU A 509 38.73 9.37 -16.70
CA LEU A 509 37.39 9.56 -16.15
C LEU A 509 36.34 9.79 -17.24
N LEU A 510 36.67 10.54 -18.30
CA LEU A 510 35.78 10.75 -19.43
C LEU A 510 35.43 9.43 -20.12
N ARG A 511 36.40 8.54 -20.34
CA ARG A 511 36.14 7.19 -20.88
C ARG A 511 35.21 6.37 -19.97
N ASP A 512 35.43 6.40 -18.66
CA ASP A 512 34.57 5.69 -17.70
C ASP A 512 33.11 6.18 -17.78
N VAL A 513 32.90 7.50 -17.79
CA VAL A 513 31.56 8.12 -17.88
C VAL A 513 30.91 7.82 -19.24
N GLN A 514 31.68 7.87 -20.33
CA GLN A 514 31.19 7.52 -21.66
C GLN A 514 30.80 6.04 -21.76
N ALA A 515 31.56 5.14 -21.13
CA ALA A 515 31.24 3.71 -21.06
C ALA A 515 29.94 3.46 -20.28
N ALA A 516 29.77 4.10 -19.11
CA ALA A 516 28.53 4.01 -18.34
C ALA A 516 27.32 4.54 -19.12
N ARG A 517 27.49 5.65 -19.85
CA ARG A 517 26.45 6.21 -20.73
C ARG A 517 26.10 5.25 -21.87
N ALA A 518 27.09 4.63 -22.51
CA ALA A 518 26.87 3.66 -23.57
C ALA A 518 26.13 2.41 -23.04
N ALA A 519 26.52 1.90 -21.86
CA ALA A 519 25.86 0.80 -21.20
C ALA A 519 24.38 1.10 -20.90
N LEU A 520 24.07 2.27 -20.31
CA LEU A 520 22.70 2.67 -20.03
C LEU A 520 21.85 2.88 -21.29
N ARG A 521 22.43 3.35 -22.40
CA ARG A 521 21.73 3.42 -23.70
C ARG A 521 21.39 2.04 -24.25
N GLY A 522 22.33 1.08 -24.14
CA GLY A 522 22.10 -0.32 -24.50
C GLY A 522 20.93 -0.90 -23.68
N ILE A 523 21.00 -0.74 -22.36
CA ILE A 523 19.95 -1.18 -21.44
C ILE A 523 18.59 -0.52 -21.74
N HIS A 524 18.56 0.79 -22.03
CA HIS A 524 17.32 1.47 -22.42
C HIS A 524 16.67 0.84 -23.66
N THR A 525 17.50 0.50 -24.65
CA THR A 525 17.04 -0.11 -25.92
C THR A 525 16.55 -1.53 -25.68
N GLU A 526 17.34 -2.35 -24.98
CA GLU A 526 16.97 -3.72 -24.61
C GLU A 526 15.70 -3.76 -23.75
N PHE A 527 15.53 -2.81 -22.84
CA PHE A 527 14.33 -2.72 -22.00
C PHE A 527 13.10 -2.39 -22.84
N GLY A 528 13.22 -1.47 -23.80
CA GLY A 528 12.16 -1.18 -24.76
C GLY A 528 11.75 -2.41 -25.58
N VAL A 529 12.72 -3.18 -26.05
CA VAL A 529 12.46 -4.45 -26.75
C VAL A 529 11.75 -5.44 -25.82
N ALA A 530 12.25 -5.62 -24.59
CA ALA A 530 11.64 -6.54 -23.62
C ALA A 530 10.19 -6.14 -23.29
N VAL A 531 9.91 -4.85 -23.13
CA VAL A 531 8.54 -4.33 -22.97
C VAL A 531 7.69 -4.71 -24.18
N SER A 532 8.14 -4.40 -25.40
CA SER A 532 7.42 -4.73 -26.63
C SER A 532 7.16 -6.23 -26.79
N THR A 533 8.11 -7.09 -26.43
CA THR A 533 7.93 -8.55 -26.46
C THR A 533 6.86 -9.01 -25.47
N VAL A 534 6.88 -8.50 -24.24
CA VAL A 534 5.84 -8.81 -23.24
C VAL A 534 4.47 -8.36 -23.74
N ARG A 535 4.38 -7.17 -24.36
CA ARG A 535 3.12 -6.68 -24.95
C ARG A 535 2.64 -7.54 -26.12
N ALA A 536 3.54 -7.91 -27.05
CA ALA A 536 3.19 -8.68 -28.24
C ALA A 536 2.78 -10.14 -27.93
N GLY A 537 3.25 -10.72 -26.83
CA GLY A 537 2.82 -12.04 -26.37
C GLY A 537 1.36 -12.11 -25.87
N HIS A 538 0.70 -10.97 -25.73
CA HIS A 538 -0.69 -10.85 -25.27
C HIS A 538 -1.60 -10.46 -26.44
N ASN A 539 -2.13 -11.44 -27.18
CA ASN A 539 -3.13 -11.20 -28.23
C ASN A 539 -4.50 -10.86 -27.61
N GLU A 540 -5.18 -9.84 -28.15
CA GLU A 540 -6.46 -9.26 -27.70
C GLU A 540 -7.70 -10.20 -27.71
N GLN A 541 -7.53 -11.51 -27.95
CA GLN A 541 -8.65 -12.47 -28.04
C GLN A 541 -8.64 -13.61 -27.02
N GLN A 542 -7.69 -13.64 -26.09
CA GLN A 542 -7.81 -14.49 -24.91
C GLN A 542 -8.02 -13.60 -23.69
N GLY A 543 -9.18 -13.73 -23.05
CA GLY A 543 -9.41 -13.21 -21.71
C GLY A 543 -8.20 -13.58 -20.86
N PHE A 544 -7.49 -12.55 -20.42
CA PHE A 544 -6.15 -12.62 -19.85
C PHE A 544 -6.00 -13.77 -18.85
N ILE A 545 -5.08 -14.70 -19.13
CA ILE A 545 -4.59 -15.71 -18.20
C ILE A 545 -3.16 -15.29 -17.82
N GLY A 546 -3.01 -14.50 -16.74
CA GLY A 546 -1.72 -14.02 -16.22
C GLY A 546 -1.83 -13.14 -14.96
N PRO A 547 -0.75 -12.84 -14.22
CA PRO A 547 -0.85 -12.38 -12.82
C PRO A 547 -0.69 -10.87 -12.55
N LEU A 548 -0.70 -9.99 -13.57
CA LEU A 548 -0.52 -8.54 -13.38
C LEU A 548 -1.49 -7.73 -14.26
N PRO A 549 -2.34 -6.84 -13.70
CA PRO A 549 -3.10 -5.90 -14.51
C PRO A 549 -2.14 -5.02 -15.33
N PHE A 550 -2.31 -5.02 -16.65
CA PHE A 550 -1.38 -4.41 -17.60
C PHE A 550 -1.10 -2.91 -17.34
N VAL A 551 -2.05 -2.21 -16.72
CA VAL A 551 -1.93 -0.81 -16.30
C VAL A 551 -0.71 -0.60 -15.36
N PHE A 552 -0.46 -1.51 -14.43
CA PHE A 552 0.69 -1.40 -13.52
C PHE A 552 2.01 -1.70 -14.22
N PHE A 553 2.01 -2.65 -15.15
CA PHE A 553 3.18 -2.97 -15.98
C PHE A 553 3.60 -1.78 -16.85
N ASP A 554 2.64 -1.14 -17.52
CA ASP A 554 2.89 0.04 -18.34
C ASP A 554 3.34 1.23 -17.50
N GLY A 555 2.68 1.44 -16.35
CA GLY A 555 3.07 2.46 -15.37
C GLY A 555 4.51 2.27 -14.88
N PHE A 556 4.87 1.04 -14.47
CA PHE A 556 6.23 0.72 -14.04
C PHE A 556 7.23 0.94 -15.17
N SER A 557 6.95 0.42 -16.37
CA SER A 557 7.85 0.49 -17.51
C SER A 557 8.12 1.94 -17.94
N GLY A 558 7.08 2.79 -17.95
CA GLY A 558 7.21 4.22 -18.23
C GLY A 558 8.08 4.94 -17.18
N LEU A 559 7.84 4.70 -15.89
CA LEU A 559 8.63 5.29 -14.81
C LEU A 559 10.08 4.79 -14.80
N TYR A 560 10.30 3.51 -15.08
CA TYR A 560 11.62 2.92 -15.16
C TYR A 560 12.44 3.54 -16.30
N VAL A 561 11.85 3.68 -17.50
CA VAL A 561 12.46 4.37 -18.64
C VAL A 561 12.78 5.83 -18.30
N ARG A 562 11.88 6.53 -17.60
CA ARG A 562 12.13 7.89 -17.12
C ARG A 562 13.33 7.98 -16.17
N GLY A 563 13.51 6.99 -15.30
CA GLY A 563 14.69 6.85 -14.45
C GLY A 563 15.99 6.74 -15.27
N ILE A 564 16.00 5.88 -16.30
CA ILE A 564 17.16 5.73 -17.20
C ILE A 564 17.45 7.03 -17.95
N ARG A 565 16.44 7.70 -18.50
CA ARG A 565 16.61 8.99 -19.19
C ARG A 565 17.21 10.04 -18.27
N SER A 566 16.72 10.13 -17.04
CA SER A 566 17.24 11.06 -16.04
C SER A 566 18.72 10.78 -15.73
N ALA A 567 19.10 9.51 -15.56
CA ALA A 567 20.49 9.11 -15.37
C ALA A 567 21.38 9.45 -16.59
N LEU A 568 20.88 9.26 -17.81
CA LEU A 568 21.58 9.64 -19.04
C LEU A 568 21.82 11.15 -19.11
N VAL A 569 20.83 11.98 -18.74
CA VAL A 569 20.99 13.44 -18.66
C VAL A 569 22.08 13.83 -17.64
N ILE A 570 22.14 13.16 -16.49
CA ILE A 570 23.21 13.38 -15.51
C ILE A 570 24.57 13.07 -16.14
N LEU A 571 24.74 11.89 -16.75
CA LEU A 571 26.01 11.49 -17.39
C LEU A 571 26.39 12.43 -18.54
N ASN A 572 25.42 12.92 -19.31
CA ASN A 572 25.60 13.93 -20.34
C ASN A 572 26.15 15.24 -19.75
N ASN A 573 25.57 15.71 -18.64
CA ASN A 573 26.06 16.91 -17.94
C ASN A 573 27.49 16.71 -17.41
N LEU A 574 27.85 15.50 -16.97
CA LEU A 574 29.23 15.16 -16.58
C LEU A 574 30.20 15.19 -17.76
N ILE A 575 29.79 14.71 -18.93
CA ILE A 575 30.61 14.79 -20.15
C ILE A 575 30.80 16.25 -20.56
N LEU A 576 29.73 17.07 -20.58
CA LEU A 576 29.83 18.50 -20.88
C LEU A 576 30.79 19.23 -19.94
N ALA A 577 30.80 18.87 -18.66
CA ALA A 577 31.71 19.46 -17.67
C ALA A 577 33.20 19.14 -17.95
N MET A 578 33.48 18.06 -18.70
CA MET A 578 34.84 17.62 -19.02
C MET A 578 35.24 17.90 -20.48
N ASP A 579 34.32 17.83 -21.43
CA ASP A 579 34.60 17.97 -22.87
C ASP A 579 33.54 18.82 -23.58
N GLU A 580 33.81 20.12 -23.62
CA GLU A 580 32.93 21.11 -24.24
C GLU A 580 32.77 20.94 -25.76
N LYS A 581 33.67 20.20 -26.43
CA LYS A 581 33.56 19.96 -27.89
C LYS A 581 32.31 19.17 -28.25
N GLN A 582 31.77 18.39 -27.31
CA GLN A 582 30.57 17.58 -27.51
C GLN A 582 29.27 18.33 -27.22
N ARG A 583 29.35 19.63 -26.89
CA ARG A 583 28.23 20.46 -26.43
C ARG A 583 26.99 20.39 -27.31
N ALA A 584 27.13 20.73 -28.59
CA ALA A 584 25.99 20.79 -29.51
C ALA A 584 25.25 19.44 -29.63
N ALA A 585 26.00 18.33 -29.69
CA ALA A 585 25.43 16.99 -29.81
C ALA A 585 24.73 16.55 -28.52
N ILE A 586 25.34 16.81 -27.36
CA ILE A 586 24.79 16.42 -26.06
C ILE A 586 23.57 17.26 -25.68
N GLU A 587 23.58 18.58 -25.93
CA GLU A 587 22.42 19.43 -25.67
C GLU A 587 21.22 19.04 -26.54
N ALA A 588 21.46 18.64 -27.80
CA ALA A 588 20.41 18.10 -28.66
C ALA A 588 19.81 16.81 -28.09
N GLU A 589 20.65 15.88 -27.62
CA GLU A 589 20.18 14.66 -26.96
C GLU A 589 19.42 14.97 -25.65
N ASN A 590 19.94 15.87 -24.82
CA ASN A 590 19.31 16.23 -23.55
C ASN A 590 17.88 16.77 -23.76
N ARG A 591 17.62 17.51 -24.85
CA ARG A 591 16.25 17.92 -25.22
C ARG A 591 15.36 16.70 -25.44
N THR A 592 15.77 15.75 -26.27
CA THR A 592 15.01 14.51 -26.55
C THR A 592 14.82 13.64 -25.30
N LEU A 593 15.82 13.55 -24.42
CA LEU A 593 15.73 12.77 -23.18
C LEU A 593 14.82 13.43 -22.14
N SER A 594 14.73 14.77 -22.14
CA SER A 594 13.92 15.54 -21.21
C SER A 594 12.45 15.64 -21.63
N ASP A 595 12.13 15.35 -22.90
CA ASP A 595 10.75 15.30 -23.38
C ASP A 595 9.90 14.30 -22.56
N GLY A 596 8.87 14.82 -21.89
CA GLY A 596 7.98 14.05 -21.02
C GLY A 596 8.43 13.90 -19.56
N ILE A 597 9.57 14.49 -19.16
CA ILE A 597 9.90 14.70 -17.74
C ILE A 597 9.17 15.97 -17.31
N PRO A 598 8.11 15.91 -16.46
CA PRO A 598 7.40 17.11 -16.04
C PRO A 598 8.38 18.10 -15.39
N ASP A 599 8.45 19.30 -15.97
CA ASP A 599 8.99 20.48 -15.31
C ASP A 599 8.11 20.75 -14.09
N ARG A 600 8.47 20.17 -12.95
CA ARG A 600 7.81 20.47 -11.68
C ARG A 600 8.05 21.93 -11.34
N VAL A 601 7.10 22.76 -11.76
CA VAL A 601 6.80 24.13 -11.35
C VAL A 601 7.94 25.14 -11.61
N SER A 602 7.55 26.26 -12.21
CA SER A 602 8.29 27.51 -12.27
C SER A 602 9.10 27.73 -11.00
N GLU A 603 10.43 27.81 -11.13
CA GLU A 603 11.33 28.06 -10.01
C GLU A 603 10.78 29.22 -9.15
N PRO A 604 10.40 28.98 -7.88
CA PRO A 604 10.21 30.09 -6.97
C PRO A 604 11.56 30.81 -6.89
N LYS A 605 11.58 32.10 -7.22
CA LYS A 605 12.69 32.98 -6.87
C LYS A 605 12.73 33.11 -5.35
N SER A 606 13.29 32.16 -4.61
CA SER A 606 13.64 32.34 -3.20
C SER A 606 14.54 31.24 -2.66
N GLU A 607 15.65 31.73 -2.09
CA GLU A 607 16.63 31.11 -1.19
C GLU A 607 17.20 29.74 -1.59
N GLU A 608 18.47 29.77 -2.03
CA GLU A 608 19.36 28.61 -2.10
C GLU A 608 19.46 27.93 -0.72
N TYR A 609 18.54 27.02 -0.41
CA TYR A 609 18.70 26.18 0.77
C TYR A 609 19.70 25.07 0.45
N GLU A 610 20.98 25.33 0.72
CA GLU A 610 22.02 24.30 0.77
C GLU A 610 21.76 23.42 2.00
N SER A 611 21.42 22.14 1.76
CA SER A 611 21.43 21.15 2.85
C SER A 611 22.84 21.11 3.46
N PRO A 612 22.99 21.01 4.80
CA PRO A 612 24.30 20.89 5.44
C PRO A 612 25.08 19.61 5.03
N LEU A 613 24.42 18.68 4.33
CA LEU A 613 25.01 17.50 3.70
C LEU A 613 25.33 17.69 2.20
N THR A 614 24.88 18.78 1.59
CA THR A 614 25.34 19.15 0.25
C THR A 614 26.84 19.46 0.36
N PRO A 615 27.70 18.88 -0.49
CA PRO A 615 29.12 19.22 -0.49
C PRO A 615 29.27 20.73 -0.65
N PRO A 616 30.25 21.36 0.05
CA PRO A 616 30.50 22.78 -0.11
C PRO A 616 30.70 23.11 -1.60
N LYS A 617 30.14 24.25 -2.04
CA LYS A 617 30.49 24.87 -3.33
C LYS A 617 32.02 24.83 -3.46
N SER A 618 32.52 24.35 -4.60
CA SER A 618 33.95 24.27 -4.89
C SER A 618 34.66 25.54 -4.40
N PRO A 619 35.77 25.44 -3.64
CA PRO A 619 36.43 26.62 -3.09
C PRO A 619 36.97 27.47 -4.25
N GLY A 620 36.25 28.54 -4.57
CA GLY A 620 36.63 29.52 -5.58
C GLY A 620 35.44 30.06 -6.36
N LYS A 621 35.18 31.36 -6.24
CA LYS A 621 34.21 32.13 -7.04
C LYS A 621 34.50 32.17 -8.56
N SER A 622 35.28 31.23 -9.12
CA SER A 622 35.78 31.34 -10.50
C SER A 622 35.94 30.02 -11.28
N CYS A 623 35.50 28.85 -10.78
CA CYS A 623 35.62 27.61 -11.56
C CYS A 623 34.30 27.25 -12.25
N LYS A 624 34.07 27.86 -13.41
CA LYS A 624 33.05 27.45 -14.38
C LYS A 624 33.60 26.26 -15.18
N PRO A 625 32.84 25.19 -15.46
CA PRO A 625 31.43 24.96 -15.09
C PRO A 625 31.25 24.32 -13.69
N THR A 626 30.10 24.52 -13.06
CA THR A 626 29.74 24.01 -11.71
C THR A 626 28.57 23.03 -11.74
N LEU A 627 28.74 21.84 -11.15
CA LEU A 627 27.68 20.83 -11.02
C LEU A 627 26.84 21.04 -9.76
N VAL A 628 25.60 21.50 -9.93
CA VAL A 628 24.64 21.71 -8.83
C VAL A 628 23.70 20.52 -8.72
N VAL A 629 23.53 20.00 -7.51
CA VAL A 629 22.60 18.92 -7.19
C VAL A 629 21.57 19.45 -6.20
N ARG A 630 20.28 19.36 -6.54
CA ARG A 630 19.16 19.86 -5.73
C ARG A 630 18.22 18.72 -5.34
N SER A 631 17.75 18.73 -4.08
CA SER A 631 16.70 17.81 -3.63
C SER A 631 15.36 18.19 -4.24
N LEU A 632 14.65 17.20 -4.76
CA LEU A 632 13.22 17.32 -5.11
C LEU A 632 12.33 16.73 -4.01
N ILE A 633 12.92 16.28 -2.90
CA ILE A 633 12.25 15.85 -1.67
C ILE A 633 12.45 16.98 -0.66
N SER A 634 11.48 17.89 -0.58
CA SER A 634 11.48 19.01 0.36
C SER A 634 10.07 19.28 0.88
N PRO A 635 9.91 20.08 1.95
CA PRO A 635 8.59 20.50 2.41
C PRO A 635 7.76 21.23 1.33
N GLN A 636 8.42 21.93 0.39
CA GLN A 636 7.76 22.69 -0.69
C GLN A 636 7.29 21.80 -1.84
N THR A 637 7.99 20.69 -2.11
CA THR A 637 7.68 19.75 -3.19
C THR A 637 6.94 18.50 -2.69
N ARG A 638 6.65 18.44 -1.39
CA ARG A 638 5.97 17.32 -0.74
C ARG A 638 4.57 17.11 -1.33
N GLU A 639 4.26 15.85 -1.62
CA GLU A 639 2.91 15.40 -1.96
C GLU A 639 2.29 14.62 -0.81
N PRO A 640 0.94 14.55 -0.71
CA PRO A 640 0.28 13.80 0.35
C PRO A 640 0.63 12.30 0.25
N PRO A 641 0.59 11.54 1.37
CA PRO A 641 0.83 10.09 1.38
C PRO A 641 -0.12 9.27 0.49
N THR A 642 -1.25 9.85 0.08
CA THR A 642 -2.21 9.26 -0.88
C THR A 642 -1.80 9.44 -2.35
N SER A 643 -0.71 10.17 -2.62
CA SER A 643 -0.17 10.33 -3.97
C SER A 643 0.74 9.16 -4.37
N ASN A 644 0.98 9.01 -5.67
CA ASN A 644 1.96 8.08 -6.22
C ASN A 644 3.41 8.60 -6.17
N MET A 645 3.72 9.60 -5.32
CA MET A 645 5.08 10.17 -5.22
C MET A 645 6.14 9.12 -4.88
N MET A 646 5.82 8.24 -3.93
CA MET A 646 6.74 7.18 -3.54
C MET A 646 6.96 6.19 -4.68
N ASP A 647 5.90 5.76 -5.36
CA ASP A 647 5.96 4.89 -6.54
C ASP A 647 6.87 5.44 -7.64
N ARG A 648 6.72 6.73 -7.97
CA ARG A 648 7.60 7.40 -8.94
C ARG A 648 9.05 7.41 -8.47
N LEU A 649 9.29 7.76 -7.22
CA LEU A 649 10.62 7.88 -6.65
C LEU A 649 11.35 6.52 -6.66
N VAL A 650 10.71 5.45 -6.24
CA VAL A 650 11.35 4.12 -6.21
C VAL A 650 11.46 3.50 -7.60
N THR A 651 10.47 3.68 -8.48
CA THR A 651 10.46 3.06 -9.81
C THR A 651 11.42 3.75 -10.78
N THR A 652 11.66 5.06 -10.62
CA THR A 652 12.72 5.78 -11.34
C THR A 652 14.13 5.52 -10.78
N MET A 653 14.28 4.53 -9.89
CA MET A 653 15.54 4.17 -9.22
C MET A 653 16.14 5.35 -8.43
N GLY A 654 15.27 6.17 -7.84
CA GLY A 654 15.64 7.34 -7.05
C GLY A 654 15.88 8.62 -7.86
N MET A 655 15.83 8.56 -9.19
CA MET A 655 16.19 9.71 -10.04
C MET A 655 15.18 10.85 -9.97
N ASP A 656 13.89 10.58 -9.73
CA ASP A 656 12.88 11.65 -9.53
C ASP A 656 13.07 12.42 -8.21
N GLY A 657 13.93 11.95 -7.30
CA GLY A 657 14.19 12.61 -6.01
C GLY A 657 15.23 13.72 -6.08
N VAL A 658 15.90 13.92 -7.21
CA VAL A 658 17.05 14.80 -7.34
C VAL A 658 17.13 15.44 -8.73
N ARG A 659 17.62 16.68 -8.78
CA ARG A 659 17.93 17.37 -10.04
C ARG A 659 19.41 17.72 -10.08
N VAL A 660 20.12 17.30 -11.13
CA VAL A 660 21.54 17.62 -11.34
C VAL A 660 21.68 18.50 -12.58
N THR A 661 22.16 19.73 -12.39
CA THR A 661 22.32 20.72 -13.45
C THR A 661 23.76 21.19 -13.54
N LEU A 662 24.21 21.43 -14.77
CA LEU A 662 25.46 22.12 -15.04
C LEU A 662 25.18 23.62 -15.12
N LEU A 663 25.81 24.41 -14.24
CA LEU A 663 25.79 25.87 -14.31
C LEU A 663 27.09 26.38 -14.93
N GLU A 664 26.95 27.33 -15.85
CA GLU A 664 28.06 27.89 -16.62
C GLU A 664 28.62 29.17 -16.09
#